data_AF-G1QAY5-F1
#
_entry.id   AF-G1QAY5-F1
#
_cell.length_a   1.000
_cell.length_b   1.000
_cell.length_c   1.000
_cell.angle_alpha   90.00
_cell.angle_beta   90.00
_cell.angle_gamma   90.00
#
_symmetry.space_group_name_H-M   'P 1'
#
loop_
_entity.id
_entity.type
_entity.pdbx_description
1 polymer ?
#
loop_
_entity_poly.entity_id
_entity_poly.type
_entity_poly.pdbx_seq_one_letter_code
_entity_poly.pdbx_strand_id
1 'polypeptide(L)'
;MKTGLESVKGALSAFLDSAAEDLDRTLENLKEGQFTHTRSQPRGVTQIINYTTVALLPVLSSLFEHIGQHQFGEDLILEDVQVSCYRILTSYYVWGRATDLWVTRSALGEDRVGAWEGEGKADPAARRQEKGPMEAALNLPANVEDVCPNIPSLEKLMEEIVELAESGIRYTQMPHVMEVILPMLCSYMSRWWEQGPESNPERAGLCCTALNSEHMNTLLGNILKIIYNNLGIDEGAWMKRLAVFSQPIINKVKPQLLKTHFLPLMEKLKKKAAMVVSEEDHLKAEARGDMSEAELLILDEFTTLARDLYAFYPLLIRFVDYNRAKWLKEPSPEAEDLFRMVAEVFIYWSKSHNFKREEQNFVVQNEINNMSFLISDTKSKMSKRPEVAQLSSGEAAVSDQERKKMRRKGDRYSVQTSLIVAALRRLLPIGLNICAPGDQELIALAKNRLSMKDTEDEVRDIIRSNIHLQGKLEDPAIRWQMALYKDLPNRPEDSADPEKTVERVLDIASVLFHLEQVEHPQRSKKAVWHKLLSKQRKRAVVACFRMAPLYNLPRHRAVNLFLQGYEKSWIETEEHYFEDKLIEDLAKPGADPPEEDEGTKRVDPLHQLILLFSRTALTEKCKLEEDFLYMAYADIMAK
;
A
#
# COMPACT_ATOMS: atom_id res chain seq x y z
N MET A 1 29.89 19.26 40.74
CA MET A 1 30.09 17.96 41.41
C MET A 1 30.41 16.93 40.35
N LYS A 2 31.64 16.40 40.31
CA LYS A 2 31.95 15.22 39.48
C LYS A 2 31.52 14.01 40.31
N THR A 3 30.33 13.48 40.08
CA THR A 3 29.98 12.14 40.55
C THR A 3 31.03 11.19 39.97
N GLY A 4 31.73 10.46 40.84
CA GLY A 4 32.72 9.46 40.40
C GLY A 4 32.02 8.35 39.61
N LEU A 5 32.73 7.77 38.63
CA LEU A 5 32.24 6.66 37.80
C LEU A 5 31.67 5.51 38.66
N GLU A 6 32.35 5.18 39.76
CA GLU A 6 31.92 4.23 40.79
C GLU A 6 30.55 4.53 41.40
N SER A 7 30.25 5.82 41.68
CA SER A 7 28.95 6.22 42.23
C SER A 7 27.82 6.08 41.21
N VAL A 8 28.13 6.23 39.93
CA VAL A 8 27.17 6.03 38.84
C VAL A 8 26.93 4.53 38.61
N LYS A 9 28.00 3.72 38.60
CA LYS A 9 27.92 2.25 38.50
C LYS A 9 27.10 1.65 39.66
N GLY A 10 27.33 2.10 40.89
CA GLY A 10 26.56 1.66 42.06
C GLY A 10 25.08 2.05 42.02
N ALA A 11 24.76 3.27 41.57
CA ALA A 11 23.36 3.70 41.41
C ALA A 11 22.66 2.93 40.29
N LEU A 12 23.37 2.65 39.19
CA LEU A 12 22.86 1.86 38.07
C LEU A 12 22.62 0.40 38.47
N SER A 13 23.55 -0.23 39.20
CA SER A 13 23.39 -1.60 39.72
C SER A 13 22.16 -1.70 40.60
N ALA A 14 22.01 -0.79 41.57
CA ALA A 14 20.84 -0.80 42.47
C ALA A 14 19.51 -0.61 41.72
N PHE A 15 19.49 0.24 40.68
CA PHE A 15 18.32 0.43 39.83
C PHE A 15 17.99 -0.83 39.01
N LEU A 16 18.99 -1.44 38.36
CA LEU A 16 18.79 -2.63 37.54
C LEU A 16 18.44 -3.86 38.37
N ASP A 17 19.01 -4.01 39.56
CA ASP A 17 18.63 -5.07 40.50
C ASP A 17 17.18 -4.92 40.96
N SER A 18 16.77 -3.70 41.32
CA SER A 18 15.38 -3.42 41.68
C SER A 18 14.42 -3.66 40.51
N ALA A 19 14.83 -3.27 39.29
CA ALA A 19 14.07 -3.52 38.08
C ALA A 19 13.94 -5.02 37.75
N ALA A 20 15.00 -5.80 37.97
CA ALA A 20 14.99 -7.26 37.81
C ALA A 20 13.99 -7.91 38.78
N GLU A 21 14.01 -7.51 40.06
CA GLU A 21 13.06 -7.99 41.06
C GLU A 21 11.61 -7.62 40.73
N ASP A 22 11.37 -6.38 40.29
CA ASP A 22 10.03 -5.93 39.90
C ASP A 22 9.50 -6.77 38.72
N LEU A 23 10.36 -7.09 37.75
CA LEU A 23 10.01 -7.95 36.62
C LEU A 23 9.76 -9.40 37.04
N ASP A 24 10.58 -9.97 37.92
CA ASP A 24 10.39 -11.32 38.45
C ASP A 24 9.06 -11.44 39.20
N ARG A 25 8.72 -10.45 40.05
CA ARG A 25 7.41 -10.40 40.73
C ARG A 25 6.26 -10.26 39.75
N THR A 26 6.40 -9.48 38.68
CA THR A 26 5.35 -9.39 37.66
C THR A 26 5.13 -10.74 36.97
N LEU A 27 6.21 -11.49 36.74
CA LEU A 27 6.18 -12.79 36.09
C LEU A 27 5.57 -13.88 36.99
N GLU A 28 5.87 -13.87 38.29
CA GLU A 28 5.24 -14.75 39.27
C GLU A 28 3.73 -14.51 39.33
N ASN A 29 3.31 -13.25 39.42
CA ASN A 29 1.89 -12.90 39.36
C ASN A 29 1.22 -13.41 38.07
N LEU A 30 1.93 -13.35 36.93
CA LEU A 30 1.46 -13.85 35.63
C LEU A 30 1.29 -15.37 35.62
N LYS A 31 2.23 -16.12 36.20
CA LYS A 31 2.16 -17.58 36.32
C LYS A 31 1.04 -18.06 37.25
N GLU A 32 0.73 -17.28 38.29
CA GLU A 32 -0.33 -17.60 39.24
C GLU A 32 -1.75 -17.39 38.68
N GLY A 33 -1.91 -16.94 37.43
CA GLY A 33 -3.21 -16.87 36.77
C GLY A 33 -4.17 -15.84 37.36
N GLN A 34 -3.67 -14.90 38.17
CA GLN A 34 -4.45 -13.82 38.81
C GLN A 34 -5.12 -12.85 37.80
N PHE A 35 -4.98 -13.13 36.50
CA PHE A 35 -5.47 -12.37 35.35
C PHE A 35 -6.71 -12.96 34.69
N THR A 36 -7.05 -14.23 34.94
CA THR A 36 -8.30 -14.79 34.44
C THR A 36 -9.45 -14.06 35.13
N HIS A 37 -10.41 -13.56 34.34
CA HIS A 37 -11.55 -12.73 34.74
C HIS A 37 -12.34 -13.25 35.96
N THR A 38 -11.75 -13.14 37.15
CA THR A 38 -12.33 -13.55 38.41
C THR A 38 -12.67 -12.27 39.13
N ARG A 39 -13.93 -12.17 39.56
CA ARG A 39 -14.66 -10.95 39.98
C ARG A 39 -14.04 -10.17 41.17
N SER A 40 -12.88 -10.59 41.67
CA SER A 40 -12.12 -9.92 42.73
C SER A 40 -10.62 -9.84 42.36
N GLN A 41 -10.23 -8.86 41.56
CA GLN A 41 -8.81 -8.53 41.40
C GLN A 41 -8.34 -7.64 42.56
N PRO A 42 -7.22 -7.95 43.23
CA PRO A 42 -6.56 -7.03 44.13
C PRO A 42 -5.97 -5.87 43.32
N ARG A 43 -6.38 -4.62 43.64
CA ARG A 43 -5.97 -3.39 42.93
C ARG A 43 -4.44 -3.24 42.75
N GLY A 44 -3.64 -3.88 43.60
CA GLY A 44 -2.18 -3.84 43.53
C GLY A 44 -1.58 -4.56 42.32
N VAL A 45 -2.17 -5.67 41.86
CA VAL A 45 -1.57 -6.50 40.78
C VAL A 45 -1.71 -5.81 39.41
N THR A 46 -2.83 -5.15 39.16
CA THR A 46 -3.03 -4.33 37.96
C THR A 46 -2.12 -3.10 37.95
N GLN A 47 -1.84 -2.52 39.12
CA GLN A 47 -0.91 -1.39 39.25
C GLN A 47 0.54 -1.79 38.98
N ILE A 48 0.95 -2.97 39.45
CA ILE A 48 2.29 -3.54 39.20
C ILE A 48 2.49 -3.73 37.68
N ILE A 49 1.54 -4.31 36.96
CA ILE A 49 1.66 -4.46 35.49
C ILE A 49 1.65 -3.10 34.78
N ASN A 50 0.77 -2.18 35.16
CA ASN A 50 0.74 -0.85 34.53
C ASN A 50 2.06 -0.10 34.77
N TYR A 51 2.63 -0.18 35.97
CA TYR A 51 3.96 0.37 36.27
C TYR A 51 5.02 -0.28 35.38
N THR A 52 5.07 -1.61 35.32
CA THR A 52 6.07 -2.32 34.53
C THR A 52 5.94 -1.99 33.06
N THR A 53 4.74 -2.08 32.49
CA THR A 53 4.49 -1.90 31.05
C THR A 53 4.57 -0.46 30.57
N VAL A 54 4.10 0.51 31.36
CA VAL A 54 4.01 1.92 30.94
C VAL A 54 5.22 2.75 31.40
N ALA A 55 5.88 2.39 32.50
CA ALA A 55 6.99 3.16 33.06
C ALA A 55 8.33 2.42 33.01
N LEU A 56 8.41 1.22 33.60
CA LEU A 56 9.68 0.50 33.75
C LEU A 56 10.25 0.07 32.38
N LEU A 57 9.41 -0.54 31.53
CA LEU A 57 9.79 -1.00 30.19
C LEU A 57 10.33 0.13 29.30
N PRO A 58 9.64 1.29 29.14
CA PRO A 58 10.18 2.40 28.36
C PRO A 58 11.45 3.02 28.94
N VAL A 59 11.56 3.14 30.27
CA VAL A 59 12.73 3.72 30.92
C VAL A 59 13.95 2.83 30.70
N LEU A 60 13.83 1.52 30.91
CA LEU A 60 14.90 0.58 30.62
C LEU A 60 15.27 0.61 29.12
N SER A 61 14.29 0.60 28.22
CA SER A 61 14.56 0.67 26.77
C SER A 61 15.36 1.92 26.40
N SER A 62 14.96 3.09 26.90
CA SER A 62 15.67 4.36 26.64
C SER A 62 17.05 4.39 27.26
N LEU A 63 17.23 3.73 28.42
CA LEU A 63 18.53 3.65 29.10
C LEU A 63 19.51 2.81 28.31
N PHE A 64 19.12 1.60 27.87
CA PHE A 64 19.97 0.75 27.03
C PHE A 64 20.22 1.34 25.66
N GLU A 65 19.24 2.03 25.07
CA GLU A 65 19.46 2.77 23.82
C GLU A 65 20.49 3.88 24.00
N HIS A 66 20.43 4.63 25.09
CA HIS A 66 21.41 5.67 25.42
C HIS A 66 22.81 5.09 25.64
N ILE A 67 22.93 4.00 26.41
CA ILE A 67 24.21 3.33 26.65
C ILE A 67 24.81 2.84 25.33
N GLY A 68 24.01 2.19 24.48
CA GLY A 68 24.46 1.69 23.18
C GLY A 68 24.81 2.79 22.17
N GLN A 69 24.07 3.91 22.15
CA GLN A 69 24.38 5.07 21.30
C GLN A 69 25.71 5.73 21.68
N HIS A 70 26.07 5.71 22.96
CA HIS A 70 27.29 6.33 23.47
C HIS A 70 28.44 5.34 23.72
N GLN A 71 28.26 4.04 23.43
CA GLN A 71 29.26 2.99 23.60
C GLN A 71 29.81 2.87 25.03
N PHE A 72 28.97 3.14 26.04
CA PHE A 72 29.38 3.02 27.44
C PHE A 72 29.36 1.57 27.97
N GLY A 73 28.99 0.58 27.15
CA GLY A 73 28.86 -0.82 27.56
C GLY A 73 30.14 -1.42 28.15
N GLU A 74 31.30 -1.17 27.54
CA GLU A 74 32.59 -1.73 28.00
C GLU A 74 32.99 -1.20 29.40
N ASP A 75 32.58 0.02 29.76
CA ASP A 75 32.94 0.66 31.03
C ASP A 75 31.88 0.48 32.13
N LEU A 76 30.61 0.28 31.74
CA LEU A 76 29.45 0.37 32.64
C LEU A 76 28.77 -0.98 32.90
N ILE A 77 28.80 -1.91 31.93
CA ILE A 77 28.12 -3.21 31.98
C ILE A 77 29.14 -4.32 32.23
N LEU A 78 29.75 -4.28 33.41
CA LEU A 78 30.65 -5.32 33.90
C LEU A 78 30.22 -5.77 35.31
N GLU A 79 30.48 -7.04 35.63
CA GLU A 79 30.29 -7.63 36.97
C GLU A 79 28.81 -7.67 37.41
N ASP A 80 28.46 -7.05 38.53
CA ASP A 80 27.12 -7.16 39.13
C ASP A 80 26.02 -6.59 38.22
N VAL A 81 26.32 -5.49 37.53
CA VAL A 81 25.42 -4.89 36.52
C VAL A 81 25.09 -5.88 35.40
N GLN A 82 26.06 -6.72 35.01
CA GLN A 82 25.87 -7.73 33.98
C GLN A 82 24.88 -8.81 34.43
N VAL A 83 24.95 -9.23 35.70
CA VAL A 83 24.03 -10.21 36.29
C VAL A 83 22.60 -9.65 36.35
N SER A 84 22.42 -8.40 36.75
CA SER A 84 21.11 -7.73 36.74
C SER A 84 20.53 -7.65 35.32
N CYS A 85 21.34 -7.29 34.33
CA CYS A 85 20.94 -7.28 32.91
C CYS A 85 20.49 -8.66 32.41
N TYR A 86 21.20 -9.72 32.77
CA TYR A 86 20.85 -11.10 32.42
C TYR A 86 19.55 -11.58 33.08
N ARG A 87 19.33 -11.22 34.36
CA ARG A 87 18.07 -11.49 35.06
C ARG A 87 16.91 -10.80 34.36
N ILE A 88 17.04 -9.50 34.10
CA ILE A 88 16.04 -8.73 33.37
C ILE A 88 15.73 -9.39 32.01
N LEU A 89 16.76 -9.71 31.21
CA LEU A 89 16.60 -10.38 29.91
C LEU A 89 15.85 -11.71 30.02
N THR A 90 16.14 -12.49 31.07
CA THR A 90 15.44 -13.75 31.35
C THR A 90 13.97 -13.51 31.64
N SER A 91 13.64 -12.54 32.49
CA SER A 91 12.25 -12.19 32.82
C SER A 91 11.51 -11.70 31.57
N TYR A 92 12.15 -10.91 30.71
CA TYR A 92 11.61 -10.50 29.41
C TYR A 92 11.33 -11.68 28.46
N TYR A 93 12.28 -12.61 28.35
CA TYR A 93 12.13 -13.77 27.47
C TYR A 93 10.95 -14.65 27.89
N VAL A 94 10.84 -14.95 29.19
CA VAL A 94 9.70 -15.74 29.72
C VAL A 94 8.40 -14.96 29.56
N TRP A 95 8.41 -13.64 29.74
CA TRP A 95 7.24 -12.80 29.52
C TRP A 95 6.78 -12.80 28.06
N GLY A 96 7.70 -12.81 27.10
CA GLY A 96 7.41 -12.89 25.67
C GLY A 96 6.78 -14.21 25.23
N ARG A 97 7.03 -15.32 25.95
CA ARG A 97 6.45 -16.65 25.66
C ARG A 97 5.06 -16.87 26.28
N ALA A 98 4.61 -16.03 27.21
CA ALA A 98 3.31 -16.21 27.86
C ALA A 98 2.15 -15.99 26.85
N THR A 99 1.26 -16.99 26.75
CA THR A 99 0.20 -17.07 25.72
C THR A 99 -0.92 -16.03 25.89
N ASP A 100 -1.15 -15.51 27.10
CA ASP A 100 -2.44 -14.89 27.48
C ASP A 100 -2.47 -13.36 27.49
N LEU A 101 -1.41 -12.66 27.08
CA LEU A 101 -1.36 -11.20 27.11
C LEU A 101 -1.19 -10.57 25.72
N TRP A 102 -2.31 -10.39 25.02
CA TRP A 102 -2.38 -9.65 23.75
C TRP A 102 -1.98 -8.16 23.89
N VAL A 103 -2.13 -7.59 25.09
CA VAL A 103 -1.93 -6.15 25.35
C VAL A 103 -0.44 -5.75 25.40
N THR A 104 0.48 -6.67 25.71
CA THR A 104 1.92 -6.35 25.89
C THR A 104 2.81 -6.73 24.69
N ARG A 105 2.37 -7.62 23.80
CA ARG A 105 3.15 -8.00 22.60
C ARG A 105 3.34 -6.83 21.62
N SER A 106 2.34 -5.96 21.50
CA SER A 106 2.43 -4.76 20.66
C SER A 106 3.38 -3.68 21.21
N ALA A 107 3.76 -3.74 22.50
CA ALA A 107 4.71 -2.80 23.11
C ALA A 107 6.17 -3.30 23.07
N LEU A 108 6.36 -4.62 22.93
CA LEU A 108 7.68 -5.27 22.83
C LEU A 108 8.21 -5.33 21.39
N GLY A 109 7.32 -5.30 20.39
CA GLY A 109 7.59 -5.73 19.02
C GLY A 109 8.09 -4.71 18.00
N GLU A 110 8.38 -3.45 18.36
CA GLU A 110 8.76 -2.45 17.34
C GLU A 110 10.19 -1.91 17.36
N ASP A 111 11.01 -2.12 18.39
CA ASP A 111 12.47 -1.82 18.34
C ASP A 111 13.27 -2.24 19.59
N ARG A 112 12.65 -2.96 20.54
CA ARG A 112 13.11 -2.92 21.94
C ARG A 112 13.92 -4.13 22.43
N VAL A 113 13.92 -5.25 21.71
CA VAL A 113 14.69 -6.44 22.11
C VAL A 113 16.13 -6.40 21.58
N GLY A 114 16.35 -5.80 20.40
CA GLY A 114 17.67 -5.74 19.77
C GLY A 114 18.71 -4.96 20.58
N ALA A 115 18.30 -3.99 21.40
CA ALA A 115 19.21 -3.18 22.22
C ALA A 115 19.85 -3.95 23.39
N TRP A 116 19.20 -5.00 23.90
CA TRP A 116 19.58 -5.63 25.17
C TRP A 116 20.57 -6.78 24.99
N GLU A 117 20.55 -7.47 23.84
CA GLU A 117 21.41 -8.63 23.60
C GLU A 117 22.81 -8.27 23.09
N GLY A 118 23.07 -6.99 22.76
CA GLY A 118 24.35 -6.54 22.18
C GLY A 118 25.46 -6.28 23.19
N GLU A 119 25.14 -6.01 24.46
CA GLU A 119 26.15 -5.70 25.49
C GLU A 119 26.19 -6.72 26.63
N GLY A 120 25.13 -7.51 26.83
CA GLY A 120 25.08 -8.50 27.92
C GLY A 120 25.90 -9.76 27.64
N LYS A 121 25.89 -10.25 26.40
CA LYS A 121 26.40 -11.59 26.02
C LYS A 121 27.84 -11.54 25.50
N ALA A 122 28.78 -11.12 26.36
CA ALA A 122 30.13 -11.64 26.25
C ALA A 122 30.08 -13.14 26.60
N ASP A 123 30.16 -13.99 25.58
CA ASP A 123 30.27 -15.44 25.78
C ASP A 123 31.44 -15.73 26.75
N PRO A 124 31.26 -16.54 27.83
CA PRO A 124 32.24 -16.74 28.88
C PRO A 124 33.57 -17.36 28.42
N ALA A 125 33.68 -17.77 27.16
CA ALA A 125 34.92 -18.26 26.56
C ALA A 125 36.05 -17.21 26.53
N ALA A 126 35.73 -15.92 26.37
CA ALA A 126 36.74 -14.85 26.30
C ALA A 126 37.41 -14.55 27.65
N ARG A 127 36.81 -14.95 28.78
CA ARG A 127 37.32 -14.66 30.14
C ARG A 127 38.28 -15.72 30.70
N ARG A 128 38.55 -16.81 29.98
CA ARG A 128 39.47 -17.86 30.46
C ARG A 128 40.94 -17.41 30.55
N GLN A 129 41.30 -16.23 30.05
CA GLN A 129 42.69 -15.83 29.86
C GLN A 129 43.16 -14.59 30.62
N GLU A 130 42.59 -14.25 31.78
CA GLU A 130 43.34 -13.42 32.74
C GLU A 130 42.83 -13.63 34.17
N LYS A 131 43.41 -14.61 34.87
CA LYS A 131 43.13 -14.84 36.30
C LYS A 131 43.89 -13.82 37.14
N GLY A 132 43.20 -12.78 37.61
CA GLY A 132 43.67 -11.90 38.68
C GLY A 132 43.28 -12.43 40.07
N PRO A 133 44.08 -12.21 41.14
CA PRO A 133 43.83 -12.80 42.47
C PRO A 133 42.61 -12.24 43.21
N MET A 134 41.92 -11.24 42.66
CA MET A 134 40.85 -10.46 43.34
C MET A 134 39.43 -10.89 42.94
N GLU A 135 39.25 -11.91 42.10
CA GLU A 135 37.92 -12.37 41.66
C GLU A 135 37.36 -13.52 42.53
N ALA A 136 38.13 -14.05 43.49
CA ALA A 136 37.72 -15.15 44.36
C ALA A 136 36.77 -14.74 45.51
N ALA A 137 36.48 -13.44 45.66
CA ALA A 137 35.68 -12.91 46.79
C ALA A 137 34.23 -12.55 46.42
N LEU A 138 33.88 -12.53 45.14
CA LEU A 138 32.53 -12.27 44.65
C LEU A 138 31.98 -13.59 44.12
N ASN A 139 30.89 -14.09 44.72
CA ASN A 139 30.20 -15.32 44.33
C ASN A 139 29.51 -15.16 42.95
N LEU A 140 30.27 -14.84 41.89
CA LEU A 140 29.77 -14.86 40.53
C LEU A 140 29.70 -16.33 40.05
N PRO A 141 28.57 -16.77 39.51
CA PRO A 141 28.47 -18.09 38.89
C PRO A 141 29.47 -18.24 37.74
N ALA A 142 30.10 -19.41 37.65
CA ALA A 142 31.20 -19.68 36.73
C ALA A 142 30.76 -19.74 35.26
N ASN A 143 29.47 -19.97 34.99
CA ASN A 143 28.88 -20.01 33.66
C ASN A 143 27.64 -19.11 33.59
N VAL A 144 27.49 -18.37 32.49
CA VAL A 144 26.29 -17.54 32.20
C VAL A 144 25.01 -18.41 32.15
N GLU A 145 25.17 -19.70 31.83
CA GLU A 145 24.11 -20.72 31.82
C GLU A 145 23.46 -20.92 33.19
N ASP A 146 24.19 -20.70 34.30
CA ASP A 146 23.66 -20.82 35.67
C ASP A 146 22.79 -19.61 36.07
N VAL A 147 22.95 -18.46 35.40
CA VAL A 147 22.16 -17.23 35.61
C VAL A 147 20.93 -17.18 34.70
N CYS A 148 21.01 -17.79 33.51
CA CYS A 148 19.97 -17.74 32.48
C CYS A 148 19.47 -19.15 32.06
N PRO A 149 18.95 -20.00 32.96
CA PRO A 149 18.55 -21.37 32.61
C PRO A 149 17.36 -21.45 31.64
N ASN A 150 16.58 -20.36 31.53
CA ASN A 150 15.38 -20.31 30.69
C ASN A 150 15.64 -19.79 29.27
N ILE A 151 16.82 -19.24 28.98
CA ILE A 151 17.17 -18.72 27.64
C ILE A 151 17.82 -19.87 26.85
N PRO A 152 17.17 -20.39 25.79
CA PRO A 152 17.73 -21.47 24.98
C PRO A 152 19.01 -21.05 24.25
N SER A 153 19.81 -22.03 23.86
CA SER A 153 20.98 -21.83 22.99
C SER A 153 20.54 -21.38 21.60
N LEU A 154 21.45 -20.70 20.87
CA LEU A 154 21.19 -20.26 19.50
C LEU A 154 20.79 -21.42 18.59
N GLU A 155 21.44 -22.58 18.74
CA GLU A 155 21.13 -23.80 17.98
C GLU A 155 19.68 -24.26 18.21
N LYS A 156 19.23 -24.32 19.47
CA LYS A 156 17.85 -24.70 19.81
C LYS A 156 16.83 -23.70 19.25
N LEU A 157 17.12 -22.39 19.32
CA LEU A 157 16.25 -21.37 18.73
C LEU A 157 16.17 -21.47 17.20
N MET A 158 17.29 -21.82 16.55
CA MET A 158 17.32 -22.05 15.10
C MET A 158 16.55 -23.32 14.72
N GLU A 159 16.68 -24.40 15.50
CA GLU A 159 15.90 -25.63 15.33
C GLU A 159 14.40 -25.37 15.44
N GLU A 160 13.94 -24.63 16.46
CA GLU A 160 12.52 -24.25 16.63
C GLU A 160 11.98 -23.50 15.40
N ILE A 161 12.79 -22.67 14.75
CA ILE A 161 12.40 -21.94 13.52
C ILE A 161 12.41 -22.86 12.30
N VAL A 162 13.37 -23.78 12.19
CA VAL A 162 13.41 -24.78 11.12
C VAL A 162 12.17 -25.67 11.20
N GLU A 163 11.85 -26.18 12.39
CA GLU A 163 10.64 -26.98 12.63
C GLU A 163 9.37 -26.20 12.26
N LEU A 164 9.30 -24.91 12.62
CA LEU A 164 8.18 -24.04 12.25
C LEU A 164 8.07 -23.87 10.72
N ALA A 165 9.20 -23.68 10.04
CA ALA A 165 9.25 -23.51 8.60
C ALA A 165 8.94 -24.81 7.83
N GLU A 166 9.27 -25.97 8.39
CA GLU A 166 9.01 -27.30 7.82
C GLU A 166 7.59 -27.79 8.06
N SER A 167 7.07 -27.58 9.27
CA SER A 167 5.73 -28.03 9.68
C SER A 167 4.59 -27.27 9.00
N GLY A 168 4.85 -26.05 8.50
CA GLY A 168 3.81 -25.21 7.90
C GLY A 168 2.73 -24.78 8.89
N ILE A 169 3.07 -24.79 10.18
CA ILE A 169 2.17 -24.43 11.29
C ILE A 169 1.61 -23.01 11.10
N ARG A 170 0.31 -22.84 11.36
CA ARG A 170 -0.37 -21.54 11.26
C ARG A 170 0.09 -20.61 12.39
N TYR A 171 0.14 -19.32 12.10
CA TYR A 171 0.50 -18.26 13.05
C TYR A 171 -0.20 -18.38 14.43
N THR A 172 -1.48 -18.78 14.43
CA THR A 172 -2.30 -18.94 15.64
C THR A 172 -1.73 -19.93 16.65
N GLN A 173 -0.91 -20.89 16.21
CA GLN A 173 -0.38 -21.95 17.06
C GLN A 173 0.94 -21.54 17.73
N MET A 174 1.72 -20.62 17.13
CA MET A 174 3.04 -20.21 17.67
C MET A 174 3.34 -18.72 17.43
N PRO A 175 2.56 -17.77 18.01
CA PRO A 175 2.79 -16.34 17.82
C PRO A 175 4.09 -15.84 18.47
N HIS A 176 4.56 -16.50 19.54
CA HIS A 176 5.79 -16.13 20.25
C HIS A 176 7.05 -16.28 19.38
N VAL A 177 7.11 -17.29 18.51
CA VAL A 177 8.25 -17.47 17.60
C VAL A 177 8.30 -16.35 16.58
N MET A 178 7.13 -15.96 16.04
CA MET A 178 7.03 -14.95 14.99
C MET A 178 7.22 -13.51 15.49
N GLU A 179 6.68 -13.19 16.67
CA GLU A 179 6.67 -11.82 17.20
C GLU A 179 7.86 -11.51 18.12
N VAL A 180 8.52 -12.52 18.69
CA VAL A 180 9.60 -12.33 19.69
C VAL A 180 10.91 -12.97 19.23
N ILE A 181 10.90 -14.26 18.88
CA ILE A 181 12.14 -14.99 18.56
C ILE A 181 12.73 -14.55 17.22
N LEU A 182 11.93 -14.45 16.16
CA LEU A 182 12.41 -14.05 14.84
C LEU A 182 13.02 -12.62 14.83
N PRO A 183 12.39 -11.58 15.37
CA PRO A 183 12.97 -10.24 15.43
C PRO A 183 14.25 -10.17 16.26
N MET A 184 14.27 -10.88 17.39
CA MET A 184 15.43 -11.01 18.27
C MET A 184 16.60 -11.61 17.52
N LEU A 185 16.41 -12.77 16.89
CA LEU A 185 17.47 -13.43 16.13
C LEU A 185 17.95 -12.61 14.92
N CYS A 186 17.06 -11.95 14.19
CA CYS A 186 17.47 -11.07 13.09
C CYS A 186 18.36 -9.91 13.59
N SER A 187 18.03 -9.35 14.75
CA SER A 187 18.80 -8.27 15.38
C SER A 187 20.14 -8.79 15.94
N TYR A 188 20.11 -9.91 16.66
CA TYR A 188 21.26 -10.59 17.22
C TYR A 188 22.26 -10.94 16.12
N MET A 189 21.82 -11.70 15.11
CA MET A 189 22.69 -12.13 14.02
C MET A 189 23.29 -10.96 13.25
N SER A 190 22.50 -9.91 12.97
CA SER A 190 23.05 -8.76 12.23
C SER A 190 24.14 -8.02 13.01
N ARG A 191 23.96 -7.82 14.33
CA ARG A 191 24.92 -7.11 15.18
C ARG A 191 26.19 -7.92 15.42
N TRP A 192 26.04 -9.18 15.84
CA TRP A 192 27.17 -10.04 16.18
C TRP A 192 27.98 -10.49 14.96
N TRP A 193 27.36 -10.52 13.78
CA TRP A 193 28.08 -10.72 12.53
C TRP A 193 29.18 -9.69 12.29
N GLU A 194 28.93 -8.42 12.59
CA GLU A 194 29.92 -7.35 12.37
C GLU A 194 31.13 -7.46 13.31
N GLN A 195 30.94 -8.14 14.45
CA GLN A 195 31.98 -8.43 15.43
C GLN A 195 32.60 -9.83 15.26
N GLY A 196 32.07 -10.62 14.32
CA GLY A 196 32.48 -11.99 14.07
C GLY A 196 33.77 -12.10 13.25
N PRO A 197 34.35 -13.32 13.22
CA PRO A 197 35.66 -13.58 12.61
C PRO A 197 35.68 -13.34 11.09
N GLU A 198 34.55 -13.48 10.38
CA GLU A 198 34.44 -13.21 8.94
C GLU A 198 34.46 -11.70 8.61
N SER A 199 33.98 -10.84 9.51
CA SER A 199 33.95 -9.38 9.29
C SER A 199 35.24 -8.70 9.74
N ASN A 200 35.95 -9.26 10.72
CA ASN A 200 37.15 -8.64 11.28
C ASN A 200 38.26 -9.69 11.55
N PRO A 201 39.05 -10.05 10.52
CA PRO A 201 40.04 -11.14 10.61
C PRO A 201 41.16 -10.86 11.62
N GLU A 202 41.44 -9.59 11.94
CA GLU A 202 42.49 -9.20 12.92
C GLU A 202 42.11 -9.50 14.38
N ARG A 203 40.81 -9.65 14.71
CA ARG A 203 40.31 -10.00 16.06
C ARG A 203 39.88 -11.46 16.18
N ALA A 204 40.13 -12.31 15.18
CA ALA A 204 39.66 -13.70 15.13
C ALA A 204 40.03 -14.55 16.37
N GLY A 205 41.11 -14.22 17.09
CA GLY A 205 41.51 -14.89 18.35
C GLY A 205 40.81 -14.37 19.62
N LEU A 206 40.10 -13.24 19.54
CA LEU A 206 39.37 -12.56 20.63
C LEU A 206 37.85 -12.53 20.38
N CYS A 207 37.39 -13.04 19.22
CA CYS A 207 35.99 -13.02 18.83
C CYS A 207 35.17 -14.00 19.67
N CYS A 208 34.17 -13.46 20.36
CA CYS A 208 33.29 -14.14 21.31
C CYS A 208 32.09 -14.86 20.67
N THR A 209 32.02 -15.00 19.33
CA THR A 209 30.90 -15.68 18.64
C THR A 209 31.35 -16.55 17.46
N ALA A 210 30.84 -17.78 17.38
CA ALA A 210 31.01 -18.70 16.24
C ALA A 210 29.99 -18.45 15.10
N LEU A 211 29.46 -17.23 14.98
CA LEU A 211 28.43 -16.89 13.99
C LEU A 211 29.05 -16.87 12.59
N ASN A 212 28.48 -17.64 11.66
CA ASN A 212 28.92 -17.73 10.26
C ASN A 212 27.85 -17.15 9.30
N SER A 213 28.22 -16.94 8.04
CA SER A 213 27.30 -16.39 7.01
C SER A 213 26.19 -17.40 6.66
N GLU A 214 26.38 -18.67 7.01
CA GLU A 214 25.45 -19.76 6.77
C GLU A 214 24.25 -19.68 7.72
N HIS A 215 24.45 -19.34 9.00
CA HIS A 215 23.36 -19.15 9.95
C HIS A 215 22.39 -18.03 9.52
N MET A 216 22.91 -16.93 8.95
CA MET A 216 22.07 -15.87 8.39
C MET A 216 21.31 -16.32 7.13
N ASN A 217 21.93 -17.13 6.27
CA ASN A 217 21.26 -17.70 5.10
C ASN A 217 20.15 -18.65 5.50
N THR A 218 20.39 -19.51 6.49
CA THR A 218 19.41 -20.46 7.01
C THR A 218 18.23 -19.71 7.65
N LEU A 219 18.50 -18.68 8.46
CA LEU A 219 17.45 -17.87 9.07
C LEU A 219 16.59 -17.16 8.01
N LEU A 220 17.20 -16.49 7.03
CA LEU A 220 16.43 -15.82 5.97
C LEU A 220 15.69 -16.84 5.09
N GLY A 221 16.33 -17.98 4.77
CA GLY A 221 15.68 -19.08 4.04
C GLY A 221 14.43 -19.58 4.75
N ASN A 222 14.51 -19.79 6.07
CA ASN A 222 13.36 -20.17 6.89
C ASN A 222 12.27 -19.09 6.90
N ILE A 223 12.62 -17.81 7.01
CA ILE A 223 11.65 -16.70 6.92
C ILE A 223 10.94 -16.71 5.56
N LEU A 224 11.68 -16.89 4.46
CA LEU A 224 11.10 -16.98 3.12
C LEU A 224 10.21 -18.23 2.97
N LYS A 225 10.59 -19.36 3.57
CA LYS A 225 9.78 -20.60 3.59
C LYS A 225 8.49 -20.43 4.40
N ILE A 226 8.56 -19.72 5.54
CA ILE A 226 7.38 -19.33 6.33
C ILE A 226 6.44 -18.46 5.49
N ILE A 227 6.96 -17.44 4.79
CA ILE A 227 6.16 -16.60 3.88
C ILE A 227 5.53 -17.49 2.80
N TYR A 228 6.34 -18.33 2.14
CA TYR A 228 5.89 -19.24 1.09
C TYR A 228 4.73 -20.14 1.51
N ASN A 229 4.80 -20.74 2.71
CA ASN A 229 3.76 -21.62 3.24
C ASN A 229 2.46 -20.88 3.55
N ASN A 230 2.54 -19.61 3.96
CA ASN A 230 1.38 -18.80 4.36
C ASN A 230 0.81 -17.91 3.24
N LEU A 231 1.37 -17.96 2.02
CA LEU A 231 0.83 -17.25 0.87
C LEU A 231 -0.61 -17.69 0.59
N GLY A 232 -1.52 -16.71 0.55
CA GLY A 232 -2.94 -16.90 0.29
C GLY A 232 -3.83 -17.30 1.46
N ILE A 233 -3.33 -17.30 2.69
CA ILE A 233 -4.17 -17.51 3.89
C ILE A 233 -4.76 -16.18 4.33
N ASP A 234 -6.07 -16.07 4.61
CA ASP A 234 -6.71 -14.79 4.95
C ASP A 234 -6.17 -14.15 6.26
N GLU A 235 -5.82 -14.95 7.27
CA GLU A 235 -5.24 -14.50 8.55
C GLU A 235 -3.72 -14.20 8.47
N GLY A 236 -3.33 -13.29 7.59
CA GLY A 236 -1.93 -13.01 7.25
C GLY A 236 -1.40 -11.62 7.60
N ALA A 237 -2.15 -10.80 8.35
CA ALA A 237 -1.78 -9.39 8.60
C ALA A 237 -0.41 -9.20 9.28
N TRP A 238 0.09 -10.21 9.99
CA TRP A 238 1.40 -10.23 10.64
C TRP A 238 2.57 -10.36 9.66
N MET A 239 2.36 -10.93 8.46
CA MET A 239 3.44 -11.22 7.49
C MET A 239 4.19 -9.97 7.03
N LYS A 240 3.52 -8.81 6.97
CA LYS A 240 4.16 -7.54 6.63
C LYS A 240 5.28 -7.15 7.60
N ARG A 241 5.24 -7.62 8.86
CA ARG A 241 6.27 -7.35 9.87
C ARG A 241 7.54 -8.15 9.64
N LEU A 242 7.44 -9.37 9.09
CA LEU A 242 8.60 -10.21 8.76
C LEU A 242 9.58 -9.49 7.83
N ALA A 243 9.03 -8.72 6.89
CA ALA A 243 9.80 -7.93 5.95
C ALA A 243 10.65 -6.85 6.63
N VAL A 244 10.14 -6.26 7.72
CA VAL A 244 10.84 -5.25 8.53
C VAL A 244 11.94 -5.92 9.36
N PHE A 245 11.62 -7.04 10.02
CA PHE A 245 12.56 -7.75 10.90
C PHE A 245 13.79 -8.27 10.16
N SER A 246 13.63 -8.68 8.89
CA SER A 246 14.71 -9.27 8.11
C SER A 246 15.55 -8.26 7.29
N GLN A 247 15.21 -6.96 7.33
CA GLN A 247 16.02 -5.92 6.68
C GLN A 247 17.49 -5.88 7.13
N PRO A 248 17.83 -6.07 8.43
CA PRO A 248 19.22 -6.00 8.88
C PRO A 248 20.09 -7.16 8.40
N ILE A 249 19.49 -8.31 8.06
CA ILE A 249 20.22 -9.52 7.67
C ILE A 249 20.36 -9.65 6.15
N ILE A 250 19.42 -9.11 5.36
CA ILE A 250 19.32 -9.41 3.93
C ILE A 250 20.55 -9.04 3.10
N ASN A 251 21.27 -7.99 3.49
CA ASN A 251 22.48 -7.53 2.80
C ASN A 251 23.71 -8.42 3.06
N LYS A 252 23.62 -9.35 4.02
CA LYS A 252 24.74 -10.20 4.47
C LYS A 252 24.61 -11.65 3.97
N VAL A 253 23.63 -11.91 3.11
CA VAL A 253 23.21 -13.24 2.66
C VAL A 253 23.87 -13.62 1.32
N LYS A 254 24.16 -14.91 1.14
CA LYS A 254 24.76 -15.49 -0.07
C LYS A 254 23.75 -15.55 -1.24
N PRO A 255 24.21 -15.42 -2.50
CA PRO A 255 23.34 -15.41 -3.68
C PRO A 255 22.60 -16.74 -3.95
N GLN A 256 22.99 -17.84 -3.28
CA GLN A 256 22.38 -19.16 -3.43
C GLN A 256 20.88 -19.21 -3.03
N LEU A 257 20.41 -18.27 -2.20
CA LEU A 257 18.99 -18.16 -1.84
C LEU A 257 18.10 -17.81 -3.04
N LEU A 258 18.66 -17.21 -4.10
CA LEU A 258 17.90 -16.84 -5.30
C LEU A 258 17.19 -18.07 -5.87
N LYS A 259 17.96 -19.12 -6.16
CA LYS A 259 17.47 -20.35 -6.78
C LYS A 259 16.56 -21.17 -5.87
N THR A 260 16.89 -21.22 -4.58
CA THR A 260 16.25 -22.14 -3.64
C THR A 260 14.96 -21.58 -3.02
N HIS A 261 14.89 -20.27 -2.74
CA HIS A 261 13.79 -19.68 -1.98
C HIS A 261 13.09 -18.54 -2.74
N PHE A 262 13.82 -17.59 -3.32
CA PHE A 262 13.20 -16.43 -4.00
C PHE A 262 12.45 -16.82 -5.28
N LEU A 263 13.03 -17.68 -6.13
CA LEU A 263 12.37 -18.11 -7.38
C LEU A 263 11.08 -18.90 -7.13
N PRO A 264 11.05 -19.96 -6.29
CA PRO A 264 9.81 -20.68 -6.03
C PRO A 264 8.70 -19.81 -5.42
N LEU A 265 9.08 -18.86 -4.55
CA LEU A 265 8.15 -17.93 -3.93
C LEU A 265 7.56 -16.96 -4.96
N MET A 266 8.40 -16.38 -5.82
CA MET A 266 7.93 -15.50 -6.89
C MET A 266 7.04 -16.24 -7.90
N GLU A 267 7.38 -17.49 -8.25
CA GLU A 267 6.58 -18.32 -9.16
C GLU A 267 5.19 -18.61 -8.59
N LYS A 268 5.09 -18.91 -7.28
CA LYS A 268 3.81 -19.09 -6.59
C LYS A 268 2.97 -17.81 -6.58
N LEU A 269 3.59 -16.66 -6.30
CA LEU A 269 2.93 -15.34 -6.36
C LEU A 269 2.45 -15.00 -7.78
N LYS A 270 3.27 -15.26 -8.80
CA LYS A 270 2.92 -15.06 -10.21
C LYS A 270 1.70 -15.88 -10.60
N LYS A 271 1.68 -17.18 -10.28
CA LYS A 271 0.54 -18.06 -10.57
C LYS A 271 -0.74 -17.59 -9.89
N LYS A 272 -0.65 -17.15 -8.63
CA LYS A 272 -1.80 -16.59 -7.92
C LYS A 272 -2.28 -15.29 -8.58
N ALA A 273 -1.38 -14.38 -8.92
CA ALA A 273 -1.74 -13.14 -9.63
C ALA A 273 -2.41 -13.41 -10.98
N ALA A 274 -1.89 -14.36 -11.75
CA ALA A 274 -2.47 -14.77 -13.03
C ALA A 274 -3.88 -15.36 -12.86
N MET A 275 -4.08 -16.20 -11.84
CA MET A 275 -5.39 -16.78 -11.52
C MET A 275 -6.42 -15.69 -11.18
N VAL A 276 -6.11 -14.81 -10.23
CA VAL A 276 -7.06 -13.76 -9.79
C VAL A 276 -7.43 -12.80 -10.93
N VAL A 277 -6.47 -12.44 -11.79
CA VAL A 277 -6.75 -11.60 -12.97
C VAL A 277 -7.54 -12.34 -14.04
N SER A 278 -7.27 -13.63 -14.25
CA SER A 278 -8.06 -14.46 -15.17
C SER A 278 -9.53 -14.57 -14.71
N GLU A 279 -9.76 -14.77 -13.41
CA GLU A 279 -11.12 -14.78 -12.84
C GLU A 279 -11.80 -13.41 -12.99
N GLU A 280 -11.05 -12.32 -12.81
CA GLU A 280 -11.56 -10.96 -13.02
C GLU A 280 -12.03 -10.74 -14.47
N ASP A 281 -11.25 -11.20 -15.43
CA ASP A 281 -11.57 -11.07 -16.85
C ASP A 281 -12.70 -12.02 -17.29
N HIS A 282 -12.80 -13.20 -16.67
CA HIS A 282 -13.92 -14.12 -16.85
C HIS A 282 -15.23 -13.49 -16.36
N LEU A 283 -15.26 -12.93 -15.15
CA LEU A 283 -16.44 -12.23 -14.62
C LEU A 283 -16.87 -11.06 -15.51
N LYS A 284 -15.92 -10.29 -16.06
CA LYS A 284 -16.23 -9.19 -16.99
C LYS A 284 -16.87 -9.71 -18.29
N ALA A 285 -16.44 -10.87 -18.78
CA ALA A 285 -16.95 -11.46 -20.01
C ALA A 285 -18.37 -12.03 -19.85
N GLU A 286 -18.74 -12.50 -18.65
CA GLU A 286 -20.03 -13.15 -18.42
C GLU A 286 -21.24 -12.19 -18.39
N ALA A 287 -21.03 -10.87 -18.22
CA ALA A 287 -21.92 -9.73 -18.52
C ALA A 287 -23.44 -9.81 -18.17
N ARG A 288 -23.93 -10.85 -17.50
CA ARG A 288 -25.36 -11.11 -17.30
C ARG A 288 -25.63 -11.75 -15.94
N GLY A 289 -25.80 -10.93 -14.92
CA GLY A 289 -26.35 -11.36 -13.63
C GLY A 289 -26.06 -10.40 -12.49
N ASP A 290 -26.75 -10.61 -11.37
CA ASP A 290 -26.49 -9.96 -10.08
C ASP A 290 -25.20 -10.57 -9.48
N MET A 291 -24.05 -10.29 -10.11
CA MET A 291 -22.74 -10.88 -9.78
C MET A 291 -21.99 -10.12 -8.67
N SER A 292 -22.70 -9.29 -7.89
CA SER A 292 -22.09 -8.45 -6.86
C SER A 292 -21.34 -9.26 -5.79
N GLU A 293 -21.77 -10.49 -5.49
CA GLU A 293 -21.07 -11.35 -4.53
C GLU A 293 -19.76 -11.91 -5.11
N ALA A 294 -19.76 -12.32 -6.38
CA ALA A 294 -18.56 -12.81 -7.06
C ALA A 294 -17.52 -11.68 -7.23
N GLU A 295 -17.98 -10.46 -7.54
CA GLU A 295 -17.11 -9.28 -7.59
C GLU A 295 -16.43 -8.99 -6.24
N LEU A 296 -17.16 -9.14 -5.12
CA LEU A 296 -16.58 -8.95 -3.78
C LEU A 296 -15.54 -10.02 -3.45
N LEU A 297 -15.79 -11.28 -3.80
CA LEU A 297 -14.81 -12.36 -3.61
C LEU A 297 -13.51 -12.11 -4.38
N ILE A 298 -13.59 -11.61 -5.62
CA ILE A 298 -12.39 -11.23 -6.38
C ILE A 298 -11.64 -10.07 -5.72
N LEU A 299 -12.34 -9.09 -5.15
CA LEU A 299 -11.71 -7.98 -4.42
C LEU A 299 -11.00 -8.47 -3.14
N ASP A 300 -11.58 -9.44 -2.43
CA ASP A 300 -10.93 -10.06 -1.28
C ASP A 300 -9.66 -10.83 -1.70
N GLU A 301 -9.72 -11.57 -2.81
CA GLU A 301 -8.54 -12.24 -3.39
C GLU A 301 -7.43 -11.24 -3.80
N PHE A 302 -7.79 -10.10 -4.39
CA PHE A 302 -6.84 -9.02 -4.67
C PHE A 302 -6.25 -8.41 -3.40
N THR A 303 -7.03 -8.33 -2.31
CA THR A 303 -6.55 -7.84 -1.01
C THR A 303 -5.51 -8.77 -0.43
N THR A 304 -5.78 -10.08 -0.47
CA THR A 304 -4.84 -11.11 -0.04
C THR A 304 -3.60 -11.12 -0.92
N LEU A 305 -3.74 -10.96 -2.24
CA LEU A 305 -2.61 -10.85 -3.17
C LEU A 305 -1.75 -9.62 -2.92
N ALA A 306 -2.35 -8.44 -2.71
CA ALA A 306 -1.63 -7.20 -2.41
C ALA A 306 -0.81 -7.35 -1.12
N ARG A 307 -1.39 -7.94 -0.08
CA ARG A 307 -0.68 -8.26 1.17
C ARG A 307 0.50 -9.19 0.94
N ASP A 308 0.28 -10.28 0.22
CA ASP A 308 1.29 -11.31 -0.07
C ASP A 308 2.49 -10.70 -0.83
N LEU A 309 2.22 -9.82 -1.80
CA LEU A 309 3.25 -9.07 -2.52
C LEU A 309 3.99 -8.10 -1.60
N TYR A 310 3.29 -7.38 -0.73
CA TYR A 310 3.90 -6.44 0.22
C TYR A 310 4.67 -7.12 1.37
N ALA A 311 4.44 -8.41 1.63
CA ALA A 311 5.27 -9.20 2.53
C ALA A 311 6.61 -9.62 1.88
N PHE A 312 6.61 -9.91 0.57
CA PHE A 312 7.79 -10.40 -0.15
C PHE A 312 8.62 -9.30 -0.83
N TYR A 313 7.98 -8.32 -1.48
CA TYR A 313 8.65 -7.34 -2.34
C TYR A 313 9.67 -6.47 -1.61
N PRO A 314 9.49 -6.05 -0.34
CA PRO A 314 10.55 -5.39 0.40
C PRO A 314 11.85 -6.19 0.49
N LEU A 315 11.74 -7.51 0.68
CA LEU A 315 12.88 -8.42 0.74
C LEU A 315 13.51 -8.59 -0.63
N LEU A 316 12.67 -8.80 -1.65
CA LEU A 316 13.12 -8.90 -3.02
C LEU A 316 13.90 -7.66 -3.47
N ILE A 317 13.37 -6.45 -3.23
CA ILE A 317 14.00 -5.19 -3.62
C ILE A 317 15.40 -5.05 -3.02
N ARG A 318 15.54 -5.31 -1.70
CA ARG A 318 16.83 -5.21 -1.01
C ARG A 318 17.81 -6.28 -1.50
N PHE A 319 17.35 -7.51 -1.72
CA PHE A 319 18.19 -8.59 -2.26
C PHE A 319 18.68 -8.29 -3.69
N VAL A 320 17.82 -7.73 -4.54
CA VAL A 320 18.18 -7.29 -5.89
C VAL A 320 19.19 -6.15 -5.83
N ASP A 321 18.95 -5.10 -5.02
CA ASP A 321 19.86 -3.96 -4.92
C ASP A 321 21.28 -4.38 -4.50
N TYR A 322 21.42 -5.38 -3.62
CA TYR A 322 22.72 -5.91 -3.21
C TYR A 322 23.45 -6.69 -4.32
N ASN A 323 22.74 -7.53 -5.07
CA ASN A 323 23.35 -8.42 -6.08
C ASN A 323 23.40 -7.82 -7.50
N ARG A 324 22.67 -6.73 -7.76
CA ARG A 324 22.54 -6.10 -9.08
C ARG A 324 23.86 -5.80 -9.76
N ALA A 325 24.83 -5.23 -9.03
CA ALA A 325 26.13 -4.89 -9.60
C ALA A 325 26.91 -6.13 -10.08
N LYS A 326 26.69 -7.29 -9.46
CA LYS A 326 27.28 -8.57 -9.88
C LYS A 326 26.55 -9.12 -11.10
N TRP A 327 25.22 -9.15 -11.08
CA TRP A 327 24.41 -9.65 -12.20
C TRP A 327 24.55 -8.83 -13.49
N LEU A 328 24.88 -7.54 -13.38
CA LEU A 328 25.19 -6.71 -14.55
C LEU A 328 26.58 -6.98 -15.14
N LYS A 329 27.52 -7.49 -14.33
CA LYS A 329 28.86 -7.87 -14.78
C LYS A 329 28.88 -9.30 -15.33
N GLU A 330 28.21 -10.21 -14.63
CA GLU A 330 28.10 -11.62 -14.95
C GLU A 330 26.61 -11.97 -15.10
N PRO A 331 26.11 -12.21 -16.32
CA PRO A 331 24.71 -12.56 -16.52
C PRO A 331 24.41 -13.91 -15.85
N SER A 332 23.32 -13.96 -15.09
CA SER A 332 22.83 -15.14 -14.38
C SER A 332 21.43 -15.48 -14.87
N PRO A 333 21.18 -16.72 -15.36
CA PRO A 333 19.87 -17.11 -15.88
C PRO A 333 18.78 -17.03 -14.81
N GLU A 334 19.11 -17.31 -13.55
CA GLU A 334 18.18 -17.18 -12.43
C GLU A 334 17.70 -15.72 -12.21
N ALA A 335 18.56 -14.74 -12.47
CA ALA A 335 18.17 -13.33 -12.36
C ALA A 335 17.27 -12.90 -13.53
N GLU A 336 17.44 -13.52 -14.70
CA GLU A 336 16.58 -13.30 -15.87
C GLU A 336 15.17 -13.87 -15.64
N ASP A 337 15.07 -15.10 -15.14
CA ASP A 337 13.80 -15.73 -14.77
C ASP A 337 13.06 -14.90 -13.72
N LEU A 338 13.78 -14.39 -12.72
CA LEU A 338 13.22 -13.48 -11.72
C LEU A 338 12.65 -12.21 -12.35
N PHE A 339 13.37 -11.59 -13.30
CA PHE A 339 12.88 -10.42 -14.03
C PHE A 339 11.60 -10.75 -14.80
N ARG A 340 11.55 -11.88 -15.54
CA ARG A 340 10.36 -12.30 -16.30
C ARG A 340 9.13 -12.44 -15.40
N MET A 341 9.26 -13.14 -14.27
CA MET A 341 8.14 -13.32 -13.34
C MET A 341 7.64 -12.00 -12.73
N VAL A 342 8.55 -11.11 -12.33
CA VAL A 342 8.18 -9.79 -11.77
C VAL A 342 7.56 -8.90 -12.85
N ALA A 343 8.06 -8.96 -14.08
CA ALA A 343 7.51 -8.26 -15.23
C ALA A 343 6.07 -8.68 -15.53
N GLU A 344 5.78 -9.98 -15.53
CA GLU A 344 4.40 -10.48 -15.72
C GLU A 344 3.45 -9.99 -14.64
N VAL A 345 3.83 -10.07 -13.35
CA VAL A 345 3.00 -9.55 -12.25
C VAL A 345 2.78 -8.04 -12.37
N PHE A 346 3.80 -7.29 -12.80
CA PHE A 346 3.64 -5.87 -13.09
C PHE A 346 2.65 -5.63 -14.24
N ILE A 347 2.71 -6.42 -15.32
CA ILE A 347 1.77 -6.29 -16.45
C ILE A 347 0.34 -6.55 -15.96
N TYR A 348 0.11 -7.63 -15.19
CA TYR A 348 -1.20 -7.93 -14.57
C TYR A 348 -1.72 -6.75 -13.73
N TRP A 349 -0.87 -6.19 -12.88
CA TRP A 349 -1.19 -5.00 -12.10
C TRP A 349 -1.47 -3.76 -12.97
N SER A 350 -0.70 -3.55 -14.03
CA SER A 350 -0.87 -2.39 -14.90
C SER A 350 -2.19 -2.46 -15.71
N LYS A 351 -2.59 -3.66 -16.15
CA LYS A 351 -3.82 -3.92 -16.92
C LYS A 351 -5.07 -3.89 -16.02
N SER A 352 -5.01 -4.48 -14.82
CA SER A 352 -6.16 -4.51 -13.89
C SER A 352 -6.34 -3.22 -13.09
N HIS A 353 -7.51 -2.58 -13.20
CA HIS A 353 -7.85 -1.42 -12.38
C HIS A 353 -8.11 -1.79 -10.92
N ASN A 354 -8.78 -2.93 -10.68
CA ASN A 354 -9.10 -3.39 -9.33
C ASN A 354 -7.83 -3.71 -8.54
N PHE A 355 -6.85 -4.34 -9.19
CA PHE A 355 -5.57 -4.64 -8.56
C PHE A 355 -4.81 -3.37 -8.13
N LYS A 356 -4.72 -2.35 -9.01
CA LYS A 356 -4.13 -1.04 -8.65
C LYS A 356 -4.83 -0.39 -7.47
N ARG A 357 -6.16 -0.42 -7.46
CA ARG A 357 -6.97 0.15 -6.38
C ARG A 357 -6.74 -0.58 -5.06
N GLU A 358 -6.69 -1.90 -5.09
CA GLU A 358 -6.55 -2.69 -3.87
C GLU A 358 -5.14 -2.60 -3.28
N GLU A 359 -4.12 -2.52 -4.12
CA GLU A 359 -2.77 -2.18 -3.69
C GLU A 359 -2.73 -0.82 -2.98
N GLN A 360 -3.37 0.21 -3.56
CA GLN A 360 -3.48 1.52 -2.94
C GLN A 360 -4.24 1.47 -1.60
N ASN A 361 -5.35 0.74 -1.55
CA ASN A 361 -6.13 0.55 -0.33
C ASN A 361 -5.26 -0.09 0.77
N PHE A 362 -4.53 -1.15 0.43
CA PHE A 362 -3.66 -1.86 1.36
C PHE A 362 -2.59 -0.93 1.95
N VAL A 363 -1.90 -0.14 1.12
CA VAL A 363 -0.88 0.83 1.56
C VAL A 363 -1.48 1.89 2.49
N VAL A 364 -2.63 2.45 2.13
CA VAL A 364 -3.27 3.54 2.89
C VAL A 364 -3.85 3.04 4.21
N GLN A 365 -4.44 1.83 4.24
CA GLN A 365 -4.99 1.22 5.45
C GLN A 365 -3.90 0.84 6.44
N ASN A 366 -2.78 0.30 5.96
CA ASN A 366 -1.67 -0.17 6.80
C ASN A 366 -0.62 0.92 7.08
N GLU A 367 -0.84 2.14 6.60
CA GLU A 367 0.07 3.29 6.76
C GLU A 367 1.52 3.02 6.33
N ILE A 368 1.70 2.22 5.28
CA ILE A 368 3.03 1.78 4.82
C ILE A 368 3.76 2.96 4.17
N ASN A 369 4.98 3.24 4.65
CA ASN A 369 5.85 4.22 4.02
C ASN A 369 6.71 3.53 2.95
N ASN A 370 6.26 3.49 1.71
CA ASN A 370 7.01 2.81 0.65
C ASN A 370 8.44 3.34 0.49
N MET A 371 8.69 4.63 0.77
CA MET A 371 10.02 5.21 0.66
C MET A 371 11.03 4.66 1.69
N SER A 372 10.59 4.20 2.86
CA SER A 372 11.52 3.60 3.84
C SER A 372 12.12 2.28 3.34
N PHE A 373 11.42 1.57 2.47
CA PHE A 373 11.95 0.36 1.84
C PHE A 373 12.92 0.67 0.69
N LEU A 374 12.76 1.81 0.03
CA LEU A 374 13.50 2.20 -1.18
C LEU A 374 14.77 2.99 -0.92
N ILE A 375 14.82 3.76 0.17
CA ILE A 375 16.03 4.45 0.60
C ILE A 375 16.87 3.41 1.36
N SER A 376 18.03 3.07 0.80
CA SER A 376 19.02 2.31 1.54
C SER A 376 19.52 3.17 2.69
N ASP A 377 19.54 2.60 3.91
CA ASP A 377 20.32 3.15 5.02
C ASP A 377 21.79 3.14 4.62
N THR A 378 22.18 4.18 3.88
CA THR A 378 23.55 4.46 3.53
C THR A 378 24.22 4.95 4.80
N LYS A 379 24.69 3.98 5.60
CA LYS A 379 25.62 4.14 6.72
C LYS A 379 25.21 5.24 7.73
N SER A 380 24.60 4.82 8.85
CA SER A 380 24.77 5.51 10.14
C SER A 380 26.20 5.40 10.71
N LYS A 381 27.23 5.15 9.86
CA LYS A 381 28.62 5.35 10.25
C LYS A 381 28.94 6.83 10.22
N MET A 382 29.06 7.39 11.43
CA MET A 382 30.18 8.25 11.83
C MET A 382 30.41 9.49 10.95
N SER A 383 29.76 10.60 11.29
CA SER A 383 30.34 11.93 11.03
C SER A 383 29.79 12.99 11.96
N LYS A 384 30.37 13.09 13.16
CA LYS A 384 31.13 14.27 13.65
C LYS A 384 31.28 14.22 15.16
N ARG A 385 32.52 13.98 15.58
CA ARG A 385 33.07 14.24 16.91
C ARG A 385 32.85 15.72 17.28
N PRO A 386 32.41 16.07 18.50
CA PRO A 386 32.34 17.46 18.91
C PRO A 386 33.67 17.89 19.55
N GLU A 387 34.40 18.78 18.91
CA GLU A 387 35.34 19.65 19.60
C GLU A 387 35.05 21.12 19.22
N VAL A 388 34.55 21.84 20.22
CA VAL A 388 34.73 23.26 20.52
C VAL A 388 34.24 24.31 19.49
N ALA A 389 33.07 24.86 19.81
CA ALA A 389 32.63 26.26 19.68
C ALA A 389 32.96 27.05 18.40
N GLN A 390 31.92 27.42 17.63
CA GLN A 390 31.55 28.83 17.37
C GLN A 390 30.23 28.95 16.59
N LEU A 391 29.51 30.04 16.88
CA LEU A 391 28.16 30.38 16.45
C LEU A 391 27.99 30.40 14.92
N SER A 392 26.93 29.76 14.42
CA SER A 392 25.99 30.40 13.49
C SER A 392 24.74 29.55 13.28
N SER A 393 23.60 30.22 13.45
CA SER A 393 22.23 29.78 13.18
C SER A 393 22.00 29.52 11.70
N GLY A 394 21.32 28.43 11.31
CA GLY A 394 20.76 28.38 9.95
C GLY A 394 20.16 27.10 9.37
N GLU A 395 20.37 25.89 9.90
CA GLU A 395 20.10 24.68 9.08
C GLU A 395 19.26 23.56 9.72
N ALA A 396 18.60 23.79 10.86
CA ALA A 396 17.77 22.77 11.52
C ALA A 396 16.27 22.78 11.11
N ALA A 397 15.82 23.73 10.28
CA ALA A 397 14.40 23.96 10.04
C ALA A 397 13.81 23.28 8.77
N VAL A 398 14.63 22.69 7.89
CA VAL A 398 14.16 22.17 6.59
C VAL A 398 13.59 20.75 6.68
N SER A 399 14.12 19.91 7.59
CA SER A 399 13.67 18.53 7.80
C SER A 399 12.25 18.44 8.40
N ASP A 400 11.89 19.37 9.28
CA ASP A 400 10.62 19.32 10.02
C ASP A 400 9.42 19.80 9.19
N GLN A 401 9.69 20.53 8.09
CA GLN A 401 8.66 21.04 7.19
C GLN A 401 8.17 19.98 6.18
N GLU A 402 9.02 19.01 5.80
CA GLU A 402 8.63 17.88 4.95
C GLU A 402 7.75 16.87 5.71
N ARG A 403 8.06 16.59 6.98
CA ARG A 403 7.25 15.71 7.84
C ARG A 403 5.84 16.25 8.10
N LYS A 404 5.65 17.58 8.08
CA LYS A 404 4.34 18.23 8.30
C LYS A 404 3.44 18.25 7.07
N LYS A 405 3.99 18.18 5.85
CA LYS A 405 3.18 18.16 4.60
C LYS A 405 2.54 16.79 4.32
N MET A 406 3.12 15.69 4.79
CA MET A 406 2.64 14.31 4.53
C MET A 406 1.40 13.86 5.33
N ARG A 407 0.78 14.75 6.13
CA ARG A 407 -0.36 14.40 7.00
C ARG A 407 -1.72 14.32 6.29
N ARG A 408 -1.79 14.47 4.97
CA ARG A 408 -3.03 14.23 4.22
C ARG A 408 -3.06 12.76 3.78
N LYS A 409 -4.06 12.01 4.24
CA LYS A 409 -4.25 10.56 4.00
C LYS A 409 -4.16 10.16 2.50
N GLY A 410 -4.37 11.10 1.58
CA GLY A 410 -4.26 10.91 0.13
C GLY A 410 -2.88 11.11 -0.51
N ASP A 411 -1.86 11.59 0.22
CA ASP A 411 -0.49 11.83 -0.31
C ASP A 411 0.50 10.68 0.01
N ARG A 412 0.05 9.62 0.71
CA ARG A 412 0.92 8.49 1.13
C ARG A 412 1.17 7.46 0.04
N TYR A 413 0.33 7.41 -0.99
CA TYR A 413 0.49 6.50 -2.12
C TYR A 413 0.65 7.30 -3.41
N SER A 414 1.81 7.15 -4.03
CA SER A 414 2.02 7.49 -5.43
C SER A 414 2.29 6.20 -6.18
N VAL A 415 1.72 6.12 -7.39
CA VAL A 415 1.99 5.04 -8.34
C VAL A 415 3.51 4.88 -8.56
N GLN A 416 4.27 5.98 -8.55
CA GLN A 416 5.73 5.97 -8.69
C GLN A 416 6.48 5.38 -7.48
N THR A 417 5.83 5.37 -6.32
CA THR A 417 6.35 4.81 -5.06
C THR A 417 5.81 3.41 -4.76
N SER A 418 4.97 2.83 -5.63
CA SER A 418 4.49 1.44 -5.49
C SER A 418 5.68 0.48 -5.41
N LEU A 419 5.64 -0.47 -4.48
CA LEU A 419 6.68 -1.50 -4.38
C LEU A 419 6.70 -2.40 -5.62
N ILE A 420 5.56 -2.56 -6.32
CA ILE A 420 5.47 -3.35 -7.55
C ILE A 420 6.26 -2.66 -8.67
N VAL A 421 6.04 -1.37 -8.85
CA VAL A 421 6.78 -0.54 -9.81
C VAL A 421 8.26 -0.48 -9.42
N ALA A 422 8.57 -0.36 -8.13
CA ALA A 422 9.95 -0.28 -7.66
C ALA A 422 10.73 -1.57 -7.89
N ALA A 423 10.16 -2.73 -7.57
CA ALA A 423 10.78 -4.04 -7.82
C ALA A 423 11.11 -4.22 -9.32
N LEU A 424 10.16 -3.88 -10.20
CA LEU A 424 10.40 -3.89 -11.63
C LEU A 424 11.54 -2.94 -12.05
N ARG A 425 11.53 -1.67 -11.60
CA ARG A 425 12.58 -0.69 -11.93
C ARG A 425 13.97 -1.14 -11.50
N ARG A 426 14.09 -1.83 -10.35
CA ARG A 426 15.40 -2.36 -9.88
C ARG A 426 15.89 -3.50 -10.77
N LEU A 427 14.99 -4.37 -11.22
CA LEU A 427 15.30 -5.49 -12.11
C LEU A 427 15.43 -5.10 -13.59
N LEU A 428 14.86 -3.96 -14.02
CA LEU A 428 14.79 -3.58 -15.42
C LEU A 428 16.15 -3.55 -16.14
N PRO A 429 17.25 -3.04 -15.56
CA PRO A 429 18.55 -3.10 -16.23
C PRO A 429 19.12 -4.51 -16.39
N ILE A 430 18.68 -5.47 -15.58
CA ILE A 430 19.03 -6.89 -15.78
C ILE A 430 18.29 -7.40 -17.02
N GLY A 431 16.99 -7.10 -17.14
CA GLY A 431 16.20 -7.44 -18.35
C GLY A 431 16.74 -6.80 -19.63
N LEU A 432 17.16 -5.53 -19.57
CA LEU A 432 17.76 -4.83 -20.71
C LEU A 432 19.13 -5.39 -21.11
N ASN A 433 19.90 -5.96 -20.17
CA ASN A 433 21.19 -6.59 -20.43
C ASN A 433 21.07 -7.88 -21.26
N ILE A 434 19.89 -8.51 -21.26
CA ILE A 434 19.59 -9.72 -22.05
C ILE A 434 19.44 -9.37 -23.54
N CYS A 435 18.99 -8.15 -23.85
CA CYS A 435 18.82 -7.68 -25.22
C CYS A 435 20.14 -7.23 -25.83
N ALA A 436 20.32 -7.52 -27.12
CA ALA A 436 21.45 -6.97 -27.86
C ALA A 436 21.28 -5.45 -28.06
N PRO A 437 22.36 -4.67 -28.19
CA PRO A 437 22.27 -3.25 -28.54
C PRO A 437 21.44 -3.01 -29.81
N GLY A 438 21.44 -3.95 -30.77
CA GLY A 438 20.60 -3.88 -31.98
C GLY A 438 19.12 -4.22 -31.78
N ASP A 439 18.73 -4.76 -30.63
CA ASP A 439 17.32 -5.00 -30.29
C ASP A 439 16.63 -3.71 -29.83
N GLN A 440 17.38 -2.67 -29.44
CA GLN A 440 16.82 -1.42 -28.93
C GLN A 440 15.91 -0.71 -29.95
N GLU A 441 16.25 -0.76 -31.23
CA GLU A 441 15.42 -0.20 -32.30
C GLU A 441 14.12 -1.00 -32.49
N LEU A 442 14.19 -2.33 -32.39
CA LEU A 442 13.00 -3.20 -32.44
C LEU A 442 12.10 -2.99 -31.21
N ILE A 443 12.69 -2.82 -30.03
CA ILE A 443 11.96 -2.48 -28.79
C ILE A 443 11.25 -1.14 -28.96
N ALA A 444 11.93 -0.11 -29.51
CA ALA A 444 11.32 1.19 -29.76
C ALA A 444 10.17 1.12 -30.78
N LEU A 445 10.35 0.35 -31.86
CA LEU A 445 9.31 0.09 -32.85
C LEU A 445 8.10 -0.61 -32.22
N ALA A 446 8.32 -1.69 -31.47
CA ALA A 446 7.28 -2.44 -30.78
C ALA A 446 6.52 -1.56 -29.78
N LYS A 447 7.24 -0.75 -29.00
CA LYS A 447 6.63 0.21 -28.05
C LYS A 447 5.73 1.24 -28.76
N ASN A 448 6.18 1.77 -29.89
CA ASN A 448 5.38 2.72 -30.69
C ASN A 448 4.10 2.06 -31.23
N ARG A 449 4.18 0.79 -31.66
CA ARG A 449 3.02 0.02 -32.14
C ARG A 449 2.02 -0.29 -31.02
N LEU A 450 2.50 -0.70 -29.85
CA LEU A 450 1.67 -0.85 -28.65
C LEU A 450 0.99 0.47 -28.27
N SER A 451 1.66 1.61 -28.43
CA SER A 451 1.05 2.93 -28.23
C SER A 451 -0.05 3.28 -29.24
N MET A 452 -0.01 2.70 -30.44
CA MET A 452 -1.06 2.85 -31.46
C MET A 452 -2.25 1.90 -31.22
N LYS A 453 -2.21 1.09 -30.16
CA LYS A 453 -3.20 0.06 -29.79
C LYS A 453 -3.30 -1.10 -30.78
N ASP A 454 -2.19 -1.42 -31.45
CA ASP A 454 -2.08 -2.65 -32.23
C ASP A 454 -2.13 -3.87 -31.27
N THR A 455 -2.68 -4.99 -31.73
CA THR A 455 -2.75 -6.23 -30.93
C THR A 455 -1.36 -6.85 -30.72
N GLU A 456 -1.15 -7.59 -29.62
CA GLU A 456 0.15 -8.23 -29.34
C GLU A 456 0.59 -9.16 -30.50
N ASP A 457 -0.35 -9.78 -31.21
CA ASP A 457 -0.08 -10.62 -32.39
C ASP A 457 0.40 -9.81 -33.60
N GLU A 458 -0.24 -8.67 -33.89
CA GLU A 458 0.19 -7.77 -34.97
C GLU A 458 1.58 -7.19 -34.69
N VAL A 459 1.86 -6.82 -33.42
CA VAL A 459 3.19 -6.35 -33.01
C VAL A 459 4.23 -7.45 -33.19
N ARG A 460 3.90 -8.71 -32.85
CA ARG A 460 4.78 -9.86 -33.06
C ARG A 460 5.14 -10.05 -34.54
N ASP A 461 4.17 -9.98 -35.44
CA ASP A 461 4.38 -10.11 -36.88
C ASP A 461 5.23 -8.97 -37.47
N ILE A 462 5.04 -7.75 -36.95
CA ILE A 462 5.86 -6.59 -37.32
C ILE A 462 7.31 -6.79 -36.85
N ILE A 463 7.54 -7.28 -35.63
CA ILE A 463 8.90 -7.55 -35.14
C ILE A 463 9.54 -8.64 -35.99
N ARG A 464 8.85 -9.77 -36.26
CA ARG A 464 9.32 -10.86 -37.14
C ARG A 464 9.76 -10.34 -38.51
N SER A 465 8.96 -9.45 -39.09
CA SER A 465 9.26 -8.85 -40.41
C SER A 465 10.48 -7.92 -40.38
N ASN A 466 10.80 -7.33 -39.22
CA ASN A 466 11.84 -6.31 -39.06
C ASN A 466 13.14 -6.81 -38.39
N ILE A 467 13.26 -8.10 -38.05
CA ILE A 467 14.49 -8.69 -37.46
C ILE A 467 15.74 -8.35 -38.29
N HIS A 468 15.59 -8.27 -39.62
CA HIS A 468 16.67 -7.90 -40.55
C HIS A 468 17.31 -6.52 -40.28
N LEU A 469 16.67 -5.64 -39.51
CA LEU A 469 17.20 -4.33 -39.12
C LEU A 469 18.30 -4.43 -38.04
N GLN A 470 18.39 -5.53 -37.28
CA GLN A 470 19.44 -5.75 -36.26
C GLN A 470 20.87 -5.64 -36.81
N GLY A 471 21.05 -5.87 -38.12
CA GLY A 471 22.37 -5.82 -38.80
C GLY A 471 22.71 -4.50 -39.50
N LYS A 472 21.80 -3.52 -39.54
CA LYS A 472 21.98 -2.23 -40.29
C LYS A 472 22.40 -1.06 -39.39
N LEU A 473 23.16 -1.32 -38.33
CA LEU A 473 23.62 -0.27 -37.43
C LEU A 473 24.88 0.41 -38.00
N GLU A 474 24.69 1.52 -38.72
CA GLU A 474 25.76 2.38 -39.24
C GLU A 474 26.42 3.27 -38.15
N ASP A 475 25.93 3.26 -36.91
CA ASP A 475 26.46 4.12 -35.84
C ASP A 475 27.81 3.58 -35.27
N PRO A 476 28.92 4.33 -35.40
CA PRO A 476 30.23 3.93 -34.88
C PRO A 476 30.25 3.66 -33.37
N ALA A 477 29.39 4.34 -32.58
CA ALA A 477 29.31 4.15 -31.14
C ALA A 477 28.71 2.78 -30.78
N ILE A 478 27.68 2.36 -31.51
CA ILE A 478 27.02 1.05 -31.32
C ILE A 478 27.94 -0.07 -31.83
N ARG A 479 28.67 0.17 -32.93
CA ARG A 479 29.67 -0.79 -33.43
C ARG A 479 30.79 -1.05 -32.43
N TRP A 480 31.26 -0.02 -31.73
CA TRP A 480 32.28 -0.16 -30.67
C TRP A 480 31.72 -0.84 -29.42
N GLN A 481 30.48 -0.52 -29.01
CA GLN A 481 29.79 -1.26 -27.95
C GLN A 481 29.63 -2.75 -28.30
N MET A 482 29.15 -3.06 -29.51
CA MET A 482 29.02 -4.46 -29.96
C MET A 482 30.37 -5.18 -29.97
N ALA A 483 31.46 -4.51 -30.33
CA ALA A 483 32.81 -5.08 -30.25
C ALA A 483 33.28 -5.33 -28.80
N LEU A 484 32.94 -4.43 -27.86
CA LEU A 484 33.24 -4.57 -26.43
C LEU A 484 32.44 -5.68 -25.74
N TYR A 485 31.16 -5.82 -26.09
CA TYR A 485 30.26 -6.81 -25.48
C TYR A 485 30.32 -8.19 -26.16
N LYS A 486 31.03 -8.32 -27.29
CA LYS A 486 31.25 -9.59 -28.01
C LYS A 486 32.17 -10.55 -27.25
N ASP A 487 33.08 -10.01 -26.43
CA ASP A 487 34.10 -10.79 -25.72
C ASP A 487 33.73 -11.10 -24.25
N LEU A 488 32.48 -10.85 -23.83
CA LEU A 488 32.01 -11.15 -22.47
C LEU A 488 31.66 -12.65 -22.35
N PRO A 489 32.25 -13.40 -21.40
CA PRO A 489 31.88 -14.80 -21.16
C PRO A 489 30.46 -14.87 -20.57
N ASN A 490 29.67 -15.87 -20.96
CA ASN A 490 28.26 -16.15 -20.59
C ASN A 490 27.14 -15.45 -21.38
N ARG A 491 27.37 -14.92 -22.59
CA ARG A 491 26.22 -14.70 -23.48
C ARG A 491 25.71 -16.07 -23.96
N PRO A 492 24.43 -16.43 -23.73
CA PRO A 492 23.94 -17.71 -24.17
C PRO A 492 24.05 -17.76 -25.70
N GLU A 493 24.60 -18.86 -26.22
CA GLU A 493 24.60 -19.21 -27.65
C GLU A 493 23.16 -19.35 -28.23
N ASP A 494 22.12 -19.09 -27.43
CA ASP A 494 20.70 -18.99 -27.82
C ASP A 494 20.35 -17.80 -28.72
N SER A 495 21.32 -16.97 -29.12
CA SER A 495 21.12 -15.84 -30.05
C SER A 495 20.81 -16.25 -31.51
N ALA A 496 20.60 -17.54 -31.77
CA ALA A 496 20.37 -18.08 -33.11
C ALA A 496 18.89 -18.31 -33.46
N ASP A 497 17.96 -18.29 -32.49
CA ASP A 497 16.54 -18.51 -32.75
C ASP A 497 15.79 -17.15 -32.90
N PRO A 498 15.29 -16.82 -34.11
CA PRO A 498 14.60 -15.56 -34.35
C PRO A 498 13.31 -15.44 -33.54
N GLU A 499 12.63 -16.55 -33.23
CA GLU A 499 11.34 -16.52 -32.57
C GLU A 499 11.48 -16.19 -31.07
N LYS A 500 12.45 -16.79 -30.39
CA LYS A 500 12.79 -16.43 -28.99
C LYS A 500 13.25 -14.98 -28.86
N THR A 501 13.89 -14.45 -29.91
CA THR A 501 14.33 -13.04 -29.94
C THR A 501 13.13 -12.11 -30.07
N VAL A 502 12.16 -12.46 -30.92
CA VAL A 502 10.89 -11.72 -31.05
C VAL A 502 10.12 -11.70 -29.74
N GLU A 503 9.96 -12.85 -29.08
CA GLU A 503 9.27 -12.94 -27.78
C GLU A 503 9.97 -12.07 -26.73
N ARG A 504 11.30 -12.18 -26.60
CA ARG A 504 12.07 -11.38 -25.64
C ARG A 504 11.94 -9.87 -25.90
N VAL A 505 11.97 -9.45 -27.16
CA VAL A 505 11.79 -8.05 -27.56
C VAL A 505 10.37 -7.57 -27.22
N LEU A 506 9.37 -8.38 -27.51
CA LEU A 506 7.97 -8.07 -27.23
C LEU A 506 7.72 -7.94 -25.71
N ASP A 507 8.25 -8.86 -24.91
CA ASP A 507 8.13 -8.84 -23.44
C ASP A 507 8.72 -7.55 -22.87
N ILE A 508 9.94 -7.21 -23.25
CA ILE A 508 10.62 -6.00 -22.77
C ILE A 508 9.92 -4.73 -23.28
N ALA A 509 9.47 -4.70 -24.54
CA ALA A 509 8.72 -3.58 -25.09
C ALA A 509 7.38 -3.38 -24.38
N SER A 510 6.68 -4.46 -24.04
CA SER A 510 5.42 -4.44 -23.29
C SER A 510 5.63 -3.89 -21.88
N VAL A 511 6.68 -4.35 -21.18
CA VAL A 511 7.07 -3.83 -19.87
C VAL A 511 7.37 -2.34 -19.92
N LEU A 512 8.20 -1.90 -20.87
CA LEU A 512 8.57 -0.50 -21.03
C LEU A 512 7.36 0.38 -21.39
N PHE A 513 6.47 -0.12 -22.23
CA PHE A 513 5.23 0.55 -22.61
C PHE A 513 4.32 0.78 -21.39
N HIS A 514 4.04 -0.27 -20.61
CA HIS A 514 3.20 -0.16 -19.42
C HIS A 514 3.89 0.69 -18.33
N LEU A 515 5.21 0.60 -18.18
CA LEU A 515 5.96 1.46 -17.28
C LEU A 515 5.85 2.94 -17.67
N GLU A 516 5.97 3.27 -18.96
CA GLU A 516 5.80 4.64 -19.46
C GLU A 516 4.39 5.18 -19.22
N GLN A 517 3.34 4.37 -19.44
CA GLN A 517 1.96 4.75 -19.13
C GLN A 517 1.74 5.05 -17.64
N VAL A 518 2.40 4.28 -16.77
CA VAL A 518 2.30 4.38 -15.31
C VAL A 518 3.06 5.60 -14.79
N GLU A 519 4.24 5.89 -15.35
CA GLU A 519 5.09 7.03 -14.97
C GLU A 519 4.59 8.36 -15.52
N HIS A 520 4.09 8.33 -16.75
CA HIS A 520 3.56 9.47 -17.47
C HIS A 520 2.13 9.14 -17.89
N PRO A 521 1.17 9.04 -16.94
CA PRO A 521 -0.23 8.95 -17.30
C PRO A 521 -0.49 10.12 -18.22
N GLN A 522 -0.89 9.85 -19.47
CA GLN A 522 -1.04 10.93 -20.41
C GLN A 522 -1.95 11.97 -19.76
N ARG A 523 -1.39 13.16 -19.52
CA ARG A 523 -2.18 14.33 -19.10
C ARG A 523 -3.12 14.77 -20.22
N SER A 524 -3.36 13.92 -21.22
CA SER A 524 -4.38 14.07 -22.24
C SER A 524 -5.72 13.92 -21.53
N LYS A 525 -6.23 15.10 -21.15
CA LYS A 525 -7.45 15.31 -20.39
C LYS A 525 -7.26 14.85 -18.94
N LYS A 526 -6.72 15.76 -18.10
CA LYS A 526 -7.37 16.00 -16.79
C LYS A 526 -8.85 15.79 -17.06
N ALA A 527 -9.50 14.85 -16.38
CA ALA A 527 -10.93 14.84 -16.29
C ALA A 527 -11.29 16.22 -15.74
N VAL A 528 -11.44 17.19 -16.64
CA VAL A 528 -12.27 18.35 -16.42
C VAL A 528 -13.58 17.66 -16.17
N TRP A 529 -13.89 17.47 -14.89
CA TRP A 529 -15.20 17.05 -14.47
C TRP A 529 -16.13 17.93 -15.26
N HIS A 530 -16.72 17.39 -16.34
CA HIS A 530 -17.72 18.11 -17.07
C HIS A 530 -18.71 18.47 -15.99
N LYS A 531 -18.97 19.77 -15.78
CA LYS A 531 -19.90 20.23 -14.77
C LYS A 531 -21.27 19.69 -15.19
N LEU A 532 -21.57 18.45 -14.77
CA LEU A 532 -22.82 17.75 -15.02
C LEU A 532 -24.00 18.55 -14.49
N LEU A 533 -23.75 19.34 -13.44
CA LEU A 533 -24.67 20.31 -12.89
C LEU A 533 -24.13 21.74 -13.01
N SER A 534 -24.92 22.59 -13.67
CA SER A 534 -24.72 24.03 -13.62
C SER A 534 -24.85 24.54 -12.18
N LYS A 535 -24.20 25.68 -11.89
CA LYS A 535 -24.30 26.34 -10.57
C LYS A 535 -25.76 26.66 -10.22
N GLN A 536 -26.58 26.97 -11.22
CA GLN A 536 -28.00 27.24 -11.07
C GLN A 536 -28.79 25.98 -10.70
N ARG A 537 -28.54 24.84 -11.36
CA ARG A 537 -29.15 23.55 -10.97
C ARG A 537 -28.78 23.16 -9.54
N LYS A 538 -27.52 23.36 -9.11
CA LYS A 538 -27.13 23.10 -7.71
C LYS A 538 -27.91 23.96 -6.72
N ARG A 539 -28.10 25.25 -7.03
CA ARG A 539 -28.91 26.16 -6.21
C ARG A 539 -30.38 25.74 -6.17
N ALA A 540 -30.94 25.29 -7.30
CA ALA A 540 -32.31 24.78 -7.36
C ALA A 540 -32.49 23.53 -6.50
N VAL A 541 -31.57 22.55 -6.60
CA VAL A 541 -31.59 21.34 -5.75
C VAL A 541 -31.53 21.70 -4.27
N VAL A 542 -30.67 22.65 -3.87
CA VAL A 542 -30.62 23.14 -2.49
C VAL A 542 -31.92 23.85 -2.07
N ALA A 543 -32.59 24.56 -3.00
CA ALA A 543 -33.89 25.17 -2.73
C ALA A 543 -35.02 24.13 -2.58
N CYS A 544 -34.97 23.02 -3.32
CA CYS A 544 -35.91 21.90 -3.16
C CYS A 544 -35.89 21.33 -1.73
N PHE A 545 -34.70 21.19 -1.13
CA PHE A 545 -34.58 20.76 0.27
C PHE A 545 -35.12 21.78 1.29
N ARG A 546 -35.31 23.05 0.88
CA ARG A 546 -35.88 24.12 1.71
C ARG A 546 -37.37 24.34 1.46
N MET A 547 -38.01 23.53 0.62
CA MET A 547 -39.43 23.69 0.35
C MET A 547 -40.25 23.39 1.60
N ALA A 548 -41.19 24.28 1.91
CA ALA A 548 -42.12 24.08 3.00
C ALA A 548 -43.13 22.99 2.62
N PRO A 549 -43.42 22.03 3.51
CA PRO A 549 -44.41 20.99 3.23
C PRO A 549 -45.82 21.59 3.21
N LEU A 550 -46.71 21.00 2.41
CA LEU A 550 -48.06 21.52 2.16
C LEU A 550 -48.89 21.69 3.45
N TYR A 551 -48.73 20.78 4.41
CA TYR A 551 -49.47 20.83 5.69
C TYR A 551 -49.06 22.00 6.61
N ASN A 552 -47.89 22.61 6.37
CA ASN A 552 -47.40 23.77 7.14
C ASN A 552 -47.72 25.11 6.44
N LEU A 553 -48.38 25.10 5.28
CA LEU A 553 -48.76 26.33 4.60
C LEU A 553 -49.95 27.01 5.29
N PRO A 554 -49.98 28.36 5.36
CA PRO A 554 -51.18 29.08 5.79
C PRO A 554 -52.39 28.70 4.94
N ARG A 555 -53.55 28.51 5.59
CA ARG A 555 -54.78 28.00 4.96
C ARG A 555 -55.16 28.74 3.67
N HIS A 556 -55.11 30.08 3.68
CA HIS A 556 -55.44 30.88 2.50
C HIS A 556 -54.51 30.61 1.30
N ARG A 557 -53.21 30.37 1.56
CA ARG A 557 -52.21 30.12 0.50
C ARG A 557 -52.37 28.73 -0.11
N ALA A 558 -52.71 27.74 0.72
CA ALA A 558 -53.02 26.39 0.24
C ALA A 558 -54.28 26.38 -0.64
N VAL A 559 -55.32 27.12 -0.24
CA VAL A 559 -56.56 27.27 -1.04
C VAL A 559 -56.28 27.96 -2.37
N ASN A 560 -55.44 28.99 -2.41
CA ASN A 560 -55.09 29.66 -3.68
C ASN A 560 -54.34 28.73 -4.64
N LEU A 561 -53.37 27.95 -4.12
CA LEU A 561 -52.66 26.96 -4.93
C LEU A 561 -53.61 25.85 -5.43
N PHE A 562 -54.57 25.46 -4.61
CA PHE A 562 -55.60 24.51 -5.00
C PHE A 562 -56.50 25.06 -6.11
N LEU A 563 -56.99 26.29 -5.99
CA LEU A 563 -57.83 26.92 -7.02
C LEU A 563 -57.09 27.05 -8.35
N GLN A 564 -55.81 27.45 -8.34
CA GLN A 564 -54.99 27.51 -9.55
C GLN A 564 -54.80 26.14 -10.21
N GLY A 565 -54.57 25.10 -9.41
CA GLY A 565 -54.49 23.73 -9.91
C GLY A 565 -55.83 23.24 -10.45
N TYR A 566 -56.94 23.57 -9.79
CA TYR A 566 -58.29 23.15 -10.16
C TYR A 566 -58.77 23.82 -11.45
N GLU A 567 -58.58 25.13 -11.57
CA GLU A 567 -58.89 25.89 -12.79
C GLU A 567 -58.22 25.27 -14.02
N LYS A 568 -56.91 25.06 -13.97
CA LYS A 568 -56.15 24.52 -15.09
C LYS A 568 -56.42 23.04 -15.40
N SER A 569 -56.65 22.23 -14.37
CA SER A 569 -56.71 20.77 -14.52
C SER A 569 -58.13 20.22 -14.63
N TRP A 570 -59.13 21.00 -14.25
CA TRP A 570 -60.53 20.57 -14.20
C TRP A 570 -61.47 21.51 -14.95
N ILE A 571 -61.24 22.82 -14.93
CA ILE A 571 -62.13 23.78 -15.64
C ILE A 571 -61.70 23.94 -17.09
N GLU A 572 -60.41 24.21 -17.35
CA GLU A 572 -59.89 24.40 -18.72
C GLU A 572 -59.96 23.11 -19.57
N THR A 573 -59.99 21.94 -18.93
CA THR A 573 -60.12 20.64 -19.60
C THR A 573 -61.57 20.23 -19.86
N GLU A 574 -62.54 20.92 -19.27
CA GLU A 574 -63.96 20.61 -19.46
C GLU A 574 -64.40 21.07 -20.87
N GLU A 575 -64.84 20.13 -21.70
CA GLU A 575 -65.19 20.40 -23.08
C GLU A 575 -66.54 21.12 -23.17
N HIS A 576 -66.54 22.29 -23.81
CA HIS A 576 -67.70 23.15 -23.90
C HIS A 576 -68.42 22.97 -25.25
N TYR A 577 -69.39 22.06 -25.32
CA TYR A 577 -70.23 21.81 -26.53
C TYR A 577 -71.20 22.95 -26.92
N PHE A 578 -71.00 24.18 -26.42
CA PHE A 578 -71.86 25.30 -26.80
C PHE A 578 -71.46 25.91 -28.15
N GLU A 579 -70.24 25.65 -28.63
CA GLU A 579 -69.65 26.26 -29.83
C GLU A 579 -70.51 25.96 -31.07
N ASP A 580 -70.79 24.67 -31.35
CA ASP A 580 -71.66 24.24 -32.46
C ASP A 580 -73.09 24.78 -32.37
N LYS A 581 -73.68 24.68 -31.17
CA LYS A 581 -75.06 25.11 -30.95
C LYS A 581 -75.22 26.62 -31.11
N LEU A 582 -74.22 27.39 -30.71
CA LEU A 582 -74.20 28.84 -30.85
C LEU A 582 -74.09 29.26 -32.31
N ILE A 583 -73.26 28.57 -33.11
CA ILE A 583 -73.19 28.81 -34.56
C ILE A 583 -74.50 28.45 -35.25
N GLU A 584 -75.09 27.30 -34.92
CA GLU A 584 -76.39 26.88 -35.46
C GLU A 584 -77.51 27.87 -35.12
N ASP A 585 -77.52 28.42 -33.91
CA ASP A 585 -78.51 29.41 -33.49
C ASP A 585 -78.30 30.78 -34.16
N LEU A 586 -77.05 31.19 -34.42
CA LEU A 586 -76.72 32.46 -35.08
C LEU A 586 -76.84 32.42 -36.61
N ALA A 587 -76.72 31.24 -37.23
CA ALA A 587 -76.88 31.03 -38.67
C ALA A 587 -78.34 30.88 -39.12
N LYS A 588 -79.30 30.84 -38.18
CA LYS A 588 -80.73 30.84 -38.50
C LYS A 588 -81.14 32.21 -39.04
N PRO A 589 -81.86 32.28 -40.18
CA PRO A 589 -82.51 33.52 -40.61
C PRO A 589 -83.44 33.98 -39.50
N GLY A 590 -83.32 35.24 -39.07
CA GLY A 590 -84.19 35.80 -38.04
C GLY A 590 -85.66 35.54 -38.37
N ALA A 591 -86.44 35.04 -37.41
CA ALA A 591 -87.84 34.65 -37.61
C ALA A 591 -88.64 35.73 -38.38
N ASP A 592 -89.35 35.31 -39.43
CA ASP A 592 -90.14 36.17 -40.31
C ASP A 592 -91.16 37.03 -39.53
N PRO A 593 -91.29 38.33 -39.89
CA PRO A 593 -92.64 38.83 -40.17
C PRO A 593 -92.67 39.93 -41.27
N PRO A 594 -93.87 40.46 -41.57
CA PRO A 594 -94.78 40.07 -42.64
C PRO A 594 -94.40 40.62 -44.05
N GLU A 595 -95.04 40.03 -45.05
CA GLU A 595 -94.99 40.13 -46.53
C GLU A 595 -94.76 41.48 -47.28
N GLU A 596 -93.95 42.45 -46.82
CA GLU A 596 -93.75 43.72 -47.57
C GLU A 596 -92.31 44.11 -47.99
N ASP A 597 -91.31 43.21 -47.98
CA ASP A 597 -89.95 43.61 -48.39
C ASP A 597 -89.19 42.54 -49.20
N GLU A 598 -89.66 42.23 -50.43
CA GLU A 598 -89.02 41.28 -51.37
C GLU A 598 -87.73 41.82 -52.06
N GLY A 599 -87.17 42.95 -51.63
CA GLY A 599 -86.02 43.60 -52.29
C GLY A 599 -84.66 43.47 -51.61
N THR A 600 -84.60 43.19 -50.30
CA THR A 600 -83.33 43.12 -49.56
C THR A 600 -83.30 41.90 -48.64
N LYS A 601 -82.50 40.89 -49.00
CA LYS A 601 -82.26 39.74 -48.12
C LYS A 601 -81.61 40.24 -46.83
N ARG A 602 -82.32 40.21 -45.70
CA ARG A 602 -81.71 40.51 -44.39
C ARG A 602 -80.62 39.48 -44.12
N VAL A 603 -79.44 40.00 -43.84
CA VAL A 603 -78.22 39.25 -43.54
C VAL A 603 -78.36 38.59 -42.17
N ASP A 604 -78.02 37.30 -42.06
CA ASP A 604 -78.07 36.53 -40.82
C ASP A 604 -77.13 37.11 -39.74
N PRO A 605 -77.44 36.93 -38.44
CA PRO A 605 -76.63 37.47 -37.34
C PRO A 605 -75.15 37.08 -37.41
N LEU A 606 -74.84 35.86 -37.84
CA LEU A 606 -73.46 35.40 -38.03
C LEU A 606 -72.75 36.19 -39.14
N HIS A 607 -73.41 36.40 -40.28
CA HIS A 607 -72.85 37.19 -41.37
C HIS A 607 -72.73 38.69 -41.03
N GLN A 608 -73.60 39.24 -40.18
CA GLN A 608 -73.43 40.59 -39.64
C GLN A 608 -72.16 40.71 -38.78
N LEU A 609 -71.86 39.69 -37.97
CA LEU A 609 -70.66 39.63 -37.14
C LEU A 609 -69.38 39.49 -37.99
N ILE A 610 -69.42 38.70 -39.07
CA ILE A 610 -68.31 38.62 -40.04
C ILE A 610 -68.11 39.96 -40.77
N LEU A 611 -69.19 40.65 -41.14
CA LEU A 611 -69.10 41.98 -41.74
C LEU A 611 -68.54 43.04 -40.78
N LEU A 612 -68.82 42.92 -39.48
CA LEU A 612 -68.22 43.78 -38.46
C LEU A 612 -66.71 43.60 -38.40
N PHE A 613 -66.22 42.34 -38.38
CA PHE A 613 -64.79 42.07 -38.37
C PHE A 613 -64.10 42.49 -39.67
N SER A 614 -64.72 42.28 -40.83
CA SER A 614 -64.15 42.72 -42.11
C SER A 614 -64.05 44.24 -42.19
N ARG A 615 -65.06 44.97 -41.73
CA ARG A 615 -64.99 46.43 -41.62
C ARG A 615 -63.90 46.88 -40.67
N THR A 616 -63.79 46.24 -39.51
CA THR A 616 -62.78 46.57 -38.50
C THR A 616 -61.36 46.35 -39.03
N ALA A 617 -61.13 45.25 -39.77
CA ALA A 617 -59.85 44.96 -40.42
C ALA A 617 -59.50 45.95 -41.55
N LEU A 618 -60.51 46.47 -42.24
CA LEU A 618 -60.35 47.46 -43.33
C LEU A 618 -60.23 48.90 -42.83
N THR A 619 -60.41 49.16 -41.53
CA THR A 619 -60.13 50.49 -40.98
C THR A 619 -58.64 50.76 -40.99
N GLU A 620 -58.23 51.90 -41.56
CA GLU A 620 -56.82 52.32 -41.58
C GLU A 620 -56.34 52.63 -40.16
N LYS A 621 -55.79 51.61 -39.50
CA LYS A 621 -55.09 51.72 -38.22
C LYS A 621 -53.63 51.32 -38.43
N CYS A 622 -52.69 52.10 -37.90
CA CYS A 622 -51.25 51.79 -38.00
C CYS A 622 -50.83 50.54 -37.19
N LYS A 623 -51.67 50.06 -36.26
CA LYS A 623 -51.49 48.82 -35.51
C LYS A 623 -52.88 48.25 -35.18
N LEU A 624 -53.11 46.97 -35.45
CA LEU A 624 -54.34 46.29 -35.02
C LEU A 624 -54.39 46.19 -33.50
N GLU A 625 -55.58 46.38 -32.94
CA GLU A 625 -55.86 46.17 -31.52
C GLU A 625 -56.01 44.67 -31.23
N GLU A 626 -55.68 44.24 -30.02
CA GLU A 626 -56.03 42.88 -29.55
C GLU A 626 -57.53 42.84 -29.26
N ASP A 627 -58.29 42.51 -30.29
CA ASP A 627 -59.74 42.39 -30.18
C ASP A 627 -60.11 41.02 -29.58
N PHE A 628 -60.35 41.00 -28.28
CA PHE A 628 -60.78 39.81 -27.55
C PHE A 628 -62.08 39.21 -28.11
N LEU A 629 -62.95 40.03 -28.71
CA LEU A 629 -64.17 39.56 -29.34
C LEU A 629 -63.85 38.80 -30.63
N TYR A 630 -62.94 39.34 -31.45
CA TYR A 630 -62.46 38.64 -32.65
C TYR A 630 -61.78 37.33 -32.29
N MET A 631 -60.87 37.32 -31.32
CA MET A 631 -60.14 36.10 -30.93
C MET A 631 -61.09 35.02 -30.39
N ALA A 632 -62.05 35.38 -29.53
CA ALA A 632 -63.02 34.42 -29.01
C ALA A 632 -63.93 33.84 -30.10
N TYR A 633 -64.50 34.68 -30.99
CA TYR A 633 -65.35 34.19 -32.07
C TYR A 633 -64.58 33.47 -33.17
N ALA A 634 -63.32 33.83 -33.43
CA ALA A 634 -62.46 33.10 -34.35
C ALA A 634 -62.15 31.70 -33.83
N ASP A 635 -61.85 31.55 -32.54
CA ASP A 635 -61.64 30.24 -31.91
C ASP A 635 -62.92 29.39 -31.90
N ILE A 636 -64.08 30.01 -31.60
CA ILE A 636 -65.39 29.33 -31.63
C ILE A 636 -65.76 28.87 -33.04
N MET A 637 -65.49 29.65 -34.09
CA MET A 637 -65.79 29.27 -35.47
C MET A 637 -64.77 28.30 -36.09
N ALA A 638 -63.59 28.17 -35.50
CA ALA A 638 -62.51 27.32 -36.02
C ALA A 638 -62.53 25.89 -35.44
N LYS A 639 -63.03 25.74 -34.22
CA LYS A 639 -63.39 24.44 -33.65
C LYS A 639 -64.68 23.95 -34.28
#